data_AF-A0A674CLF5-F1
#
_entry.id   AF-A0A674CLF5-F1
#
_cell.length_a   1.000
_cell.length_b   1.000
_cell.length_c   1.000
_cell.angle_alpha   90.00
_cell.angle_beta   90.00
_cell.angle_gamma   90.00
#
_symmetry.space_group_name_H-M   'P 1'
#
loop_
_entity.id
_entity.type
_entity.pdbx_description
1 polymer ?
#
loop_
_entity_poly.entity_id
_entity_poly.type
_entity_poly.pdbx_seq_one_letter_code
_entity_poly.pdbx_strand_id
1 'polypeptide(L)'
;LFPKKKPFLGMAAPLGYVPGLGRGATGFTTRSDIGPARDANDPVDDRHAPPGQRTVGDKMKKNQEDDEEDLNDTNYDEFNGYAGSLFSSGPYEKDDEEADAIYAALDKRMDERRKERRELREKDEIEKYRMERPKIQQQFSDLKRKLSGMSDEEWLSIPEVGDARNKRQRNPRYEKLTPVPDSFFSKHLTTGDKHTTVDPLQGLNLPGGLESPYPGGMTPGLMTPGTGELDMRKIGQARNTLMDMRLSQVSDSVSGQTVVDPKGYLTDLNSMIPTHGGDISDIKKARLLLKSVRETNPHHPPAWIASARLEEVTGKLQVARNLIMKGTEMCPKSEDVWLEAARLQPGDTAKAVVAQAVRHLPGSVRIYIRAAELETDVRAKKRVLRKALENVSKSVRLWKTAVELEEPEDARIMLSRAVECCPTSVELWLALARLETYENARRVLNKARENIPTDRHIWITAAKLEEANGNTQMVEKIVDRAITSLGANGVEINREQWIQDAEECDKAGSVATCQAVIRAVIGIGIEEEDCKHTWMEDAESCVSHGALECARAIYAHALQMFPSKKSVWLRAAYFEKNHGTRESLEALLQRAVAHCPKAEVLWLMGAKSKWLAEDVPAARSILALAFQANPNSEEIWLAAVKLESENNEYERARRLLAKARSSAPTARVFMKSVKLEWVLGNIEAAHELCTEALKHYEDFPKLWMMRGQIEEQSEHNEKAREAYNQGLKKCPHSMSLWLLLSRLEERVGQLTRARSILEKSRLKNPQSPDLWLESVRLEFRAGLKNIANTLMAKALQECPNSGILWAEAVFLEARPQRKTKSVDALKKCEHDPHVLLAVAKLFWSERKITKAREWFLRTVKIEPDLGDAWALFYKFEMQHGTEEQQEEVRKRCENAEPRHGELWCAESKHVLYWQKKIGEILTQVASKIKNTF
;
A
#
# COMPACT_ATOMS: atom_id res chain seq x y z
N LEU A 1 54.67 -26.08 -12.32
CA LEU A 1 55.82 -25.97 -13.25
C LEU A 1 55.96 -24.51 -13.68
N PHE A 2 57.18 -23.99 -13.58
CA PHE A 2 57.69 -22.62 -13.82
C PHE A 2 57.38 -21.51 -12.80
N PRO A 3 58.31 -21.23 -11.86
CA PRO A 3 58.34 -19.94 -11.19
C PRO A 3 58.84 -18.87 -12.18
N LYS A 4 58.02 -17.84 -12.45
CA LYS A 4 58.48 -16.62 -13.13
C LYS A 4 59.41 -15.85 -12.19
N LYS A 5 60.71 -16.17 -12.21
CA LYS A 5 61.75 -15.28 -11.67
C LYS A 5 61.65 -13.93 -12.37
N LYS A 6 61.60 -12.83 -11.61
CA LYS A 6 61.73 -11.46 -12.14
C LYS A 6 63.13 -11.35 -12.78
N PRO A 7 63.25 -11.17 -14.11
CA PRO A 7 64.48 -11.50 -14.85
C PRO A 7 65.66 -10.51 -14.69
N PHE A 8 65.52 -9.41 -13.94
CA PHE A 8 66.57 -8.38 -13.85
C PHE A 8 67.13 -8.14 -12.44
N LEU A 9 66.48 -8.65 -11.38
CA LEU A 9 66.97 -8.48 -10.00
C LEU A 9 67.97 -9.62 -9.69
N GLY A 10 69.26 -9.30 -9.59
CA GLY A 10 70.34 -10.25 -9.28
C GLY A 10 71.31 -10.55 -10.44
N MET A 11 71.16 -9.90 -11.59
CA MET A 11 72.17 -9.89 -12.66
C MET A 11 73.07 -8.66 -12.52
N ALA A 12 74.38 -8.81 -12.76
CA ALA A 12 75.30 -7.67 -12.84
C ALA A 12 74.97 -6.80 -14.06
N ALA A 13 75.15 -5.48 -13.95
CA ALA A 13 74.91 -4.55 -15.06
C ALA A 13 75.80 -4.90 -16.27
N PRO A 14 75.30 -4.82 -17.52
CA PRO A 14 76.11 -5.06 -18.72
C PRO A 14 77.30 -4.08 -18.79
N LEU A 15 78.49 -4.60 -19.10
CA LEU A 15 79.70 -3.79 -19.29
C LEU A 15 79.47 -2.74 -20.40
N GLY A 16 79.64 -1.46 -20.07
CA GLY A 16 79.43 -0.32 -20.99
C GLY A 16 78.11 0.44 -20.82
N TYR A 17 77.19 0.01 -19.95
CA TYR A 17 75.96 0.77 -19.67
C TYR A 17 76.23 1.98 -18.76
N VAL A 18 75.97 3.19 -19.27
CA VAL A 18 75.97 4.43 -18.48
C VAL A 18 74.52 4.78 -18.09
N PRO A 19 74.12 4.64 -16.80
CA PRO A 19 72.77 4.99 -16.37
C PRO A 19 72.50 6.50 -16.56
N GLY A 20 71.29 6.86 -17.02
CA GLY A 20 70.94 8.24 -17.41
C GLY A 20 71.01 8.44 -18.92
N LEU A 21 72.21 8.39 -19.50
CA LEU A 21 72.40 8.47 -20.96
C LEU A 21 71.86 7.22 -21.68
N GLY A 22 72.16 6.03 -21.16
CA GLY A 22 71.64 4.75 -21.66
C GLY A 22 70.15 4.52 -21.38
N ARG A 23 69.50 5.40 -20.61
CA ARG A 23 68.04 5.47 -20.42
C ARG A 23 67.39 6.45 -21.42
N GLY A 24 68.17 7.23 -22.15
CA GLY A 24 67.68 8.28 -23.05
C GLY A 24 67.13 9.51 -22.33
N ALA A 25 67.55 9.77 -21.09
CA ALA A 25 67.11 10.91 -20.31
C ALA A 25 68.09 12.09 -20.46
N THR A 26 67.59 13.25 -20.89
CA THR A 26 68.33 14.53 -20.92
C THR A 26 67.76 15.47 -19.87
N GLY A 27 68.63 16.16 -19.12
CA GLY A 27 68.20 17.19 -18.15
C GLY A 27 67.60 18.40 -18.86
N PHE A 28 66.54 18.98 -18.30
CA PHE A 28 65.88 20.17 -18.83
C PHE A 28 66.60 21.43 -18.34
N THR A 29 67.05 22.29 -19.26
CA THR A 29 67.58 23.61 -18.92
C THR A 29 66.41 24.53 -18.52
N THR A 30 66.50 25.15 -17.35
CA THR A 30 65.51 26.11 -16.87
C THR A 30 66.10 27.52 -16.90
N ARG A 31 65.21 28.49 -16.84
CA ARG A 31 65.41 29.93 -17.07
C ARG A 31 66.46 30.61 -16.18
N SER A 32 67.10 29.87 -15.27
CA SER A 32 68.25 30.27 -14.47
C SER A 32 69.54 30.46 -15.30
N ASP A 33 69.65 29.79 -16.45
CA ASP A 33 70.88 29.77 -17.27
C ASP A 33 71.09 31.02 -18.17
N ILE A 34 70.13 31.96 -18.22
CA ILE A 34 70.21 33.21 -19.01
C ILE A 34 69.65 34.38 -18.18
N GLY A 35 70.52 35.18 -17.54
CA GLY A 35 70.12 36.40 -16.80
C GLY A 35 69.92 37.64 -17.70
N PRO A 36 69.71 38.85 -17.13
CA PRO A 36 68.57 39.27 -16.29
C PRO A 36 67.94 40.62 -16.74
N ALA A 37 66.65 40.87 -16.47
CA ALA A 37 66.06 42.18 -16.08
C ALA A 37 64.51 42.14 -15.95
N ARG A 38 64.04 42.26 -14.69
CA ARG A 38 62.88 43.00 -14.07
C ARG A 38 61.55 43.21 -14.85
N ASP A 39 60.37 43.21 -14.24
CA ASP A 39 59.98 44.14 -13.14
C ASP A 39 58.82 43.69 -12.22
N ALA A 40 58.67 44.45 -11.13
CA ALA A 40 57.94 44.17 -9.89
C ALA A 40 56.43 44.52 -9.91
N ASN A 41 55.57 43.55 -9.57
CA ASN A 41 54.35 43.68 -8.74
C ASN A 41 53.38 42.49 -8.96
N ASP A 42 53.62 41.33 -8.32
CA ASP A 42 52.49 40.42 -8.04
C ASP A 42 52.74 39.59 -6.75
N PRO A 43 51.74 39.41 -5.85
CA PRO A 43 51.95 38.88 -4.50
C PRO A 43 51.96 37.34 -4.42
N VAL A 44 52.64 36.82 -3.40
CA VAL A 44 52.88 35.39 -3.10
C VAL A 44 51.75 34.79 -2.24
N ASP A 45 51.22 33.62 -2.63
CA ASP A 45 50.23 32.83 -1.88
C ASP A 45 50.93 31.63 -1.21
N ASP A 46 51.16 31.75 0.11
CA ASP A 46 51.69 30.71 0.99
C ASP A 46 50.56 29.79 1.47
N ARG A 47 50.62 28.49 1.10
CA ARG A 47 50.02 27.37 1.84
C ARG A 47 50.31 26.04 1.13
N HIS A 48 51.26 25.24 1.60
CA HIS A 48 51.16 23.77 1.58
C HIS A 48 52.10 23.09 2.61
N ALA A 49 51.57 22.05 3.24
CA ALA A 49 52.11 21.30 4.38
C ALA A 49 53.07 20.16 3.96
N PRO A 50 53.89 19.60 4.88
CA PRO A 50 55.04 18.77 4.51
C PRO A 50 54.67 17.29 4.25
N PRO A 51 55.36 16.57 3.33
CA PRO A 51 55.22 15.12 3.17
C PRO A 51 56.39 14.30 3.77
N GLY A 52 56.05 13.52 4.80
CA GLY A 52 56.45 12.13 5.09
C GLY A 52 57.85 11.58 4.78
N GLN A 53 58.60 11.27 5.84
CA GLN A 53 59.80 10.43 5.86
C GLN A 53 59.57 9.03 5.25
N ARG A 54 60.50 8.61 4.36
CA ARG A 54 60.75 7.21 4.01
C ARG A 54 62.17 6.82 4.39
N THR A 55 62.31 5.55 4.75
CA THR A 55 63.35 4.91 5.57
C THR A 55 64.69 4.65 4.87
N VAL A 56 65.72 4.67 5.70
CA VAL A 56 67.13 4.33 5.47
C VAL A 56 67.31 2.89 5.00
N GLY A 57 67.94 2.70 3.84
CA GLY A 57 68.40 1.38 3.40
C GLY A 57 68.59 1.25 1.89
N ASP A 58 69.37 2.14 1.25
CA ASP A 58 69.96 1.84 -0.08
C ASP A 58 71.07 2.81 -0.55
N LYS A 59 71.95 3.28 0.35
CA LYS A 59 73.16 4.04 -0.06
C LYS A 59 74.39 3.51 0.68
N MET A 60 75.01 2.48 0.13
CA MET A 60 76.39 2.13 0.40
C MET A 60 77.05 1.87 -0.97
N LYS A 61 78.20 2.51 -1.21
CA LYS A 61 79.00 2.54 -2.47
C LYS A 61 78.61 3.58 -3.53
N LYS A 62 79.21 4.77 -3.41
CA LYS A 62 80.14 5.31 -4.42
C LYS A 62 80.85 6.53 -3.81
N ASN A 63 82.01 6.25 -3.19
CA ASN A 63 83.07 7.23 -3.10
C ASN A 63 83.78 7.26 -4.46
N GLN A 64 84.29 8.43 -4.80
CA GLN A 64 85.15 8.80 -5.93
C GLN A 64 84.43 9.32 -7.17
N GLU A 65 84.66 10.64 -7.34
CA GLU A 65 84.68 11.42 -8.57
C GLU A 65 83.32 11.68 -9.19
N ASP A 66 82.59 12.60 -8.55
CA ASP A 66 82.17 13.86 -9.18
C ASP A 66 81.93 14.85 -8.03
N ASP A 67 82.48 16.06 -8.13
CA ASP A 67 82.32 17.18 -7.19
C ASP A 67 80.86 17.69 -7.20
N GLU A 68 79.92 16.86 -6.75
CA GLU A 68 78.56 17.28 -6.45
C GLU A 68 78.51 17.72 -4.98
N GLU A 69 78.65 19.03 -4.75
CA GLU A 69 78.42 19.66 -3.46
C GLU A 69 77.03 19.24 -2.92
N ASP A 70 76.98 18.60 -1.74
CA ASP A 70 75.73 18.16 -1.10
C ASP A 70 74.98 19.38 -0.54
N LEU A 71 74.28 20.07 -1.43
CA LEU A 71 73.45 21.25 -1.18
C LEU A 71 72.06 20.88 -0.63
N ASN A 72 71.92 19.71 -0.02
CA ASN A 72 70.66 19.29 0.60
C ASN A 72 70.45 20.03 1.92
N ASP A 73 69.22 20.47 2.19
CA ASP A 73 68.88 21.24 3.40
C ASP A 73 69.25 20.52 4.71
N THR A 74 69.33 19.18 4.70
CA THR A 74 69.79 18.41 5.88
C THR A 74 71.27 18.58 6.21
N ASN A 75 72.06 19.00 5.21
CA ASN A 75 73.48 19.29 5.33
C ASN A 75 73.74 20.80 5.56
N TYR A 76 72.72 21.65 5.38
CA TYR A 76 72.79 23.07 5.69
C TYR A 76 72.44 23.31 7.16
N ASP A 77 73.30 24.05 7.86
CA ASP A 77 73.03 24.62 9.17
C ASP A 77 72.98 26.15 9.06
N GLU A 78 72.00 26.77 9.71
CA GLU A 78 71.74 28.22 9.59
C GLU A 78 72.91 29.06 10.14
N PHE A 79 73.64 28.53 11.12
CA PHE A 79 74.77 29.23 11.75
C PHE A 79 76.09 28.92 11.04
N ASN A 80 76.38 27.65 10.77
CA ASN A 80 77.67 27.21 10.22
C ASN A 80 77.71 27.10 8.68
N GLY A 81 76.57 27.27 8.01
CA GLY A 81 76.44 27.02 6.57
C GLY A 81 76.39 25.52 6.25
N TYR A 82 76.80 25.15 5.05
CA TYR A 82 76.86 23.73 4.66
C TYR A 82 77.96 22.99 5.43
N ALA A 83 77.58 21.87 6.03
CA ALA A 83 78.51 21.01 6.74
C ALA A 83 79.45 20.30 5.75
N GLY A 84 80.75 20.57 5.89
CA GLY A 84 81.83 20.03 5.04
C GLY A 84 82.99 21.02 4.94
N SER A 85 84.22 20.56 5.18
CA SER A 85 85.39 21.45 5.07
C SER A 85 85.77 21.68 3.61
N LEU A 86 85.85 22.95 3.20
CA LEU A 86 86.24 23.37 1.85
C LEU A 86 87.73 23.12 1.54
N PHE A 87 88.57 23.01 2.57
CA PHE A 87 90.03 23.04 2.42
C PHE A 87 90.71 21.66 2.49
N SER A 88 89.93 20.58 2.55
CA SER A 88 90.47 19.21 2.73
C SER A 88 91.12 18.61 1.47
N SER A 89 91.01 19.23 0.29
CA SER A 89 91.45 18.64 -0.99
C SER A 89 92.66 19.34 -1.66
N GLY A 90 93.16 20.44 -1.09
CA GLY A 90 94.41 21.08 -1.56
C GLY A 90 95.66 20.27 -1.17
N PRO A 91 96.84 20.54 -1.77
CA PRO A 91 98.08 19.90 -1.33
C PRO A 91 98.38 20.33 0.11
N TYR A 92 98.18 19.41 1.05
CA TYR A 92 98.50 19.59 2.46
C TYR A 92 99.97 19.20 2.65
N GLU A 93 100.83 20.21 2.74
CA GLU A 93 102.27 20.00 2.80
C GLU A 93 102.75 19.83 4.26
N LYS A 94 104.02 19.47 4.41
CA LYS A 94 104.55 19.06 5.73
C LYS A 94 104.61 20.24 6.71
N ASP A 95 104.81 21.44 6.20
CA ASP A 95 104.73 22.68 6.96
C ASP A 95 103.29 23.05 7.34
N ASP A 96 102.28 22.73 6.53
CA ASP A 96 100.87 22.84 6.93
C ASP A 96 100.55 21.88 8.08
N GLU A 97 101.04 20.63 8.03
CA GLU A 97 100.87 19.67 9.13
C GLU A 97 101.54 20.16 10.42
N GLU A 98 102.74 20.73 10.32
CA GLU A 98 103.43 21.32 11.47
C GLU A 98 102.69 22.57 11.99
N ALA A 99 102.16 23.41 11.10
CA ALA A 99 101.37 24.58 11.47
C ALA A 99 100.07 24.19 12.17
N ASP A 100 99.30 23.25 11.63
CA ASP A 100 98.06 22.75 12.23
C ASP A 100 98.34 21.99 13.53
N ALA A 101 99.46 21.27 13.64
CA ALA A 101 99.88 20.68 14.91
C ALA A 101 100.18 21.77 15.96
N ILE A 102 100.80 22.88 15.57
CA ILE A 102 101.05 24.03 16.45
C ILE A 102 99.74 24.72 16.82
N TYR A 103 98.85 25.00 15.87
CA TYR A 103 97.56 25.64 16.13
C TYR A 103 96.65 24.75 16.97
N ALA A 104 96.56 23.44 16.68
CA ALA A 104 95.83 22.48 17.50
C ALA A 104 96.44 22.33 18.90
N ALA A 105 97.77 22.41 19.04
CA ALA A 105 98.41 22.45 20.34
C ALA A 105 98.08 23.75 21.09
N LEU A 106 97.99 24.88 20.38
CA LEU A 106 97.52 26.16 20.94
C LEU A 106 96.06 26.04 21.39
N ASP A 107 95.16 25.54 20.56
CA ASP A 107 93.74 25.38 20.89
C ASP A 107 93.53 24.41 22.04
N LYS A 108 94.25 23.27 22.02
CA LYS A 108 94.27 22.33 23.14
C LYS A 108 94.79 22.98 24.42
N ARG A 109 95.82 23.82 24.33
CA ARG A 109 96.33 24.60 25.48
C ARG A 109 95.34 25.66 25.94
N MET A 110 94.60 26.28 25.03
CA MET A 110 93.53 27.23 25.37
C MET A 110 92.40 26.51 26.10
N ASP A 111 92.05 25.29 25.66
CA ASP A 111 91.05 24.44 26.31
C ASP A 111 91.52 23.86 27.65
N GLU A 112 92.81 23.57 27.82
CA GLU A 112 93.39 23.05 29.07
C GLU A 112 93.11 23.91 30.31
N ARG A 113 92.84 25.21 30.14
CA ARG A 113 92.48 26.12 31.25
C ARG A 113 91.27 25.64 32.06
N ARG A 114 90.32 24.92 31.44
CA ARG A 114 89.13 24.34 32.11
C ARG A 114 88.84 22.90 31.71
N LYS A 115 89.70 22.27 30.91
CA LYS A 115 89.48 20.96 30.31
C LYS A 115 89.06 19.90 31.33
N GLU A 116 89.82 19.71 32.41
CA GLU A 116 89.48 18.69 33.42
C GLU A 116 88.09 18.90 34.03
N ARG A 117 87.71 20.14 34.36
CA ARG A 117 86.38 20.43 34.92
C ARG A 117 85.26 20.35 33.87
N ARG A 118 85.53 20.74 32.63
CA ARG A 118 84.56 20.71 31.53
C ARG A 118 84.26 19.27 31.13
N GLU A 119 85.31 18.48 30.87
CA GLU A 119 85.19 17.07 30.49
C GLU A 119 84.61 16.22 31.61
N LEU A 120 84.98 16.47 32.88
CA LEU A 120 84.40 15.73 34.00
C LEU A 120 82.90 16.06 34.17
N ARG A 121 82.52 17.33 34.02
CA ARG A 121 81.10 17.72 34.05
C ARG A 121 80.33 17.16 32.85
N GLU A 122 80.88 17.22 31.65
CA GLU A 122 80.25 16.67 30.46
C GLU A 122 80.09 15.15 30.58
N LYS A 123 81.08 14.45 31.13
CA LYS A 123 81.02 13.01 31.40
C LYS A 123 79.94 12.69 32.43
N ASP A 124 79.89 13.42 33.54
CA ASP A 124 78.86 13.25 34.58
C ASP A 124 77.45 13.57 34.06
N GLU A 125 77.32 14.59 33.20
CA GLU A 125 76.05 15.00 32.60
C GLU A 125 75.56 13.98 31.58
N ILE A 126 76.44 13.44 30.73
CA ILE A 126 76.11 12.35 29.82
C ILE A 126 75.75 11.08 30.59
N GLU A 127 76.43 10.78 31.70
CA GLU A 127 76.11 9.64 32.56
C GLU A 127 74.73 9.80 33.21
N LYS A 128 74.46 10.95 33.86
CA LYS A 128 73.15 11.26 34.44
C LYS A 128 72.04 11.26 33.38
N TYR A 129 72.30 11.86 32.22
CA TYR A 129 71.34 11.87 31.11
C TYR A 129 71.03 10.46 30.60
N ARG A 130 72.03 9.57 30.51
CA ARG A 130 71.82 8.17 30.14
C ARG A 130 71.11 7.37 31.24
N MET A 131 71.26 7.72 32.51
CA MET A 131 70.52 7.10 33.62
C MET A 131 69.06 7.56 33.66
N GLU A 132 68.79 8.84 33.38
CA GLU A 132 67.42 9.39 33.37
C GLU A 132 66.65 9.01 32.09
N ARG A 133 67.30 9.11 30.93
CA ARG A 133 66.72 8.83 29.62
C ARG A 133 67.67 8.01 28.75
N PRO A 134 67.84 6.71 29.05
CA PRO A 134 68.60 5.81 28.20
C PRO A 134 67.98 5.74 26.81
N LYS A 135 68.82 5.63 25.76
CA LYS A 135 68.33 5.43 24.38
C LYS A 135 67.52 4.14 24.32
N ILE A 136 66.53 4.06 23.44
CA ILE A 136 65.63 2.88 23.32
C ILE A 136 66.43 1.57 23.23
N GLN A 137 67.48 1.52 22.41
CA GLN A 137 68.35 0.34 22.29
C GLN A 137 69.08 -0.05 23.60
N GLN A 138 69.34 0.89 24.50
CA GLN A 138 69.93 0.64 25.82
C GLN A 138 68.88 0.16 26.84
N GLN A 139 67.63 0.60 26.73
CA GLN A 139 66.53 0.05 27.56
C GLN A 139 66.27 -1.42 27.25
N PHE A 140 66.39 -1.80 25.97
CA PHE A 140 66.18 -3.16 25.49
C PHE A 140 67.47 -3.99 25.39
N SER A 141 68.64 -3.49 25.83
CA SER A 141 69.90 -4.24 25.71
C SER A 141 69.85 -5.57 26.44
N ASP A 142 69.17 -5.59 27.58
CA ASP A 142 69.10 -6.74 28.48
C ASP A 142 68.17 -7.80 27.90
N LEU A 143 67.05 -7.35 27.32
CA LEU A 143 66.11 -8.21 26.59
C LEU A 143 66.73 -8.73 25.28
N LYS A 144 67.48 -7.91 24.54
CA LYS A 144 68.20 -8.34 23.34
C LYS A 144 69.28 -9.38 23.68
N ARG A 145 69.96 -9.26 24.83
CA ARG A 145 70.90 -10.27 25.33
C ARG A 145 70.18 -11.54 25.80
N LYS A 146 68.96 -11.45 26.35
CA LYS A 146 68.12 -12.64 26.63
C LYS A 146 67.63 -13.31 25.35
N LEU A 147 67.34 -12.53 24.30
CA LEU A 147 66.87 -13.03 23.00
C LEU A 147 67.89 -13.93 22.30
N SER A 148 69.20 -13.74 22.54
CA SER A 148 70.23 -14.64 22.01
C SER A 148 70.24 -16.03 22.66
N GLY A 149 69.45 -16.25 23.71
CA GLY A 149 69.28 -17.56 24.34
C GLY A 149 68.19 -18.43 23.69
N MET A 150 67.38 -17.89 22.78
CA MET A 150 66.38 -18.65 22.02
C MET A 150 67.07 -19.47 20.94
N SER A 151 66.70 -20.75 20.82
CA SER A 151 67.24 -21.63 19.78
C SER A 151 66.71 -21.25 18.40
N ASP A 152 67.45 -21.58 17.34
CA ASP A 152 67.02 -21.32 15.97
C ASP A 152 65.69 -22.02 15.62
N GLU A 153 65.37 -23.14 16.29
CA GLU A 153 64.08 -23.84 16.17
C GLU A 153 62.91 -23.02 16.74
N GLU A 154 63.11 -22.34 17.86
CA GLU A 154 62.14 -21.38 18.42
C GLU A 154 61.98 -20.16 17.51
N TRP A 155 63.06 -19.71 16.85
CA TRP A 155 63.01 -18.64 15.85
C TRP A 155 62.22 -19.02 14.60
N LEU A 156 62.38 -20.26 14.11
CA LEU A 156 61.65 -20.80 12.96
C LEU A 156 60.16 -21.06 13.28
N SER A 157 59.82 -21.30 14.54
CA SER A 157 58.46 -21.58 15.00
C SER A 157 57.70 -20.36 15.51
N ILE A 158 58.28 -19.14 15.43
CA ILE A 158 57.55 -17.91 15.67
C ILE A 158 56.35 -17.86 14.71
N PRO A 159 55.10 -17.89 15.22
CA PRO A 159 53.93 -17.81 14.37
C PRO A 159 53.90 -16.44 13.68
N GLU A 160 53.63 -16.43 12.37
CA GLU A 160 53.25 -15.19 11.70
C GLU A 160 51.98 -14.61 12.34
N VAL A 161 51.72 -13.31 12.15
CA VAL A 161 50.50 -12.65 12.63
C VAL A 161 49.28 -13.10 11.81
N GLY A 162 48.96 -14.39 11.87
CA GLY A 162 47.75 -15.01 11.34
C GLY A 162 46.52 -14.47 12.08
N ASP A 163 45.80 -13.58 11.40
CA ASP A 163 44.40 -13.16 11.63
C ASP A 163 43.95 -12.91 13.09
N ALA A 164 44.78 -12.24 13.91
CA ALA A 164 44.28 -11.53 15.10
C ALA A 164 43.64 -10.16 14.75
N ARG A 165 43.65 -9.75 13.47
CA ARG A 165 43.01 -8.52 12.97
C ARG A 165 42.44 -8.74 11.57
N ASN A 166 41.17 -9.15 11.52
CA ASN A 166 40.31 -9.24 10.34
C ASN A 166 40.22 -7.90 9.55
N LYS A 167 41.26 -7.54 8.79
CA LYS A 167 41.27 -6.38 7.88
C LYS A 167 41.05 -6.79 6.43
N ARG A 168 41.36 -8.04 6.06
CA ARG A 168 41.18 -8.55 4.69
C ARG A 168 39.74 -8.99 4.39
N GLN A 169 38.96 -9.40 5.39
CA GLN A 169 37.50 -9.59 5.28
C GLN A 169 36.70 -8.28 5.33
N ARG A 170 37.35 -7.15 5.64
CA ARG A 170 36.71 -5.83 5.81
C ARG A 170 36.83 -4.91 4.60
N ASN A 171 37.51 -5.35 3.53
CA ASN A 171 37.48 -4.68 2.23
C ASN A 171 36.51 -5.45 1.31
N PRO A 172 35.24 -5.03 1.17
CA PRO A 172 34.46 -5.43 0.02
C PRO A 172 35.20 -4.96 -1.24
N ARG A 173 35.17 -5.78 -2.29
CA ARG A 173 35.69 -5.46 -3.63
C ARG A 173 35.19 -4.07 -4.06
N TYR A 174 36.00 -3.37 -4.88
CA TYR A 174 35.64 -2.13 -5.59
C TYR A 174 34.14 -2.11 -5.97
N GLU A 175 33.38 -1.24 -5.32
CA GLU A 175 31.98 -1.01 -5.64
C GLU A 175 31.90 -0.36 -7.02
N LYS A 176 31.32 -1.10 -7.96
CA LYS A 176 30.75 -0.52 -9.17
C LYS A 176 29.47 0.19 -8.71
N LEU A 177 29.55 1.51 -8.49
CA LEU A 177 28.38 2.34 -8.19
C LEU A 177 27.38 2.21 -9.35
N THR A 178 26.29 1.49 -9.09
CA THR A 178 25.07 1.63 -9.86
C THR A 178 24.18 2.62 -9.11
N PRO A 179 23.48 3.55 -9.78
CA PRO A 179 22.54 4.42 -9.10
C PRO A 179 21.48 3.58 -8.38
N VAL A 180 21.34 3.80 -7.08
CA VAL A 180 20.34 3.11 -6.25
C VAL A 180 18.95 3.60 -6.66
N PRO A 181 17.92 2.74 -6.80
CA PRO A 181 16.58 3.18 -7.15
C PRO A 181 15.93 3.95 -6.00
N ASP A 182 15.23 5.05 -6.32
CA ASP A 182 14.64 6.01 -5.38
C ASP A 182 13.75 5.40 -4.28
N SER A 183 13.26 4.18 -4.49
CA SER A 183 12.54 3.39 -3.49
C SER A 183 13.30 3.18 -2.16
N PHE A 184 14.64 3.20 -2.16
CA PHE A 184 15.43 3.01 -0.93
C PHE A 184 15.38 4.24 -0.01
N PHE A 185 15.28 5.44 -0.59
CA PHE A 185 15.14 6.69 0.17
C PHE A 185 13.76 6.82 0.82
N SER A 186 12.71 6.26 0.20
CA SER A 186 11.35 6.32 0.74
C SER A 186 11.17 5.61 2.09
N LYS A 187 11.92 4.53 2.35
CA LYS A 187 11.83 3.77 3.61
C LYS A 187 12.61 4.42 4.75
N HIS A 188 13.70 5.12 4.45
CA HIS A 188 14.49 5.82 5.47
C HIS A 188 13.91 7.18 5.86
N LEU A 189 13.06 7.77 5.02
CA LEU A 189 12.33 9.00 5.37
C LEU A 189 11.27 8.76 6.46
N THR A 190 10.75 7.54 6.59
CA THR A 190 9.74 7.17 7.61
C THR A 190 10.31 6.80 8.97
N THR A 191 11.57 6.39 9.04
CA THR A 191 12.28 6.05 10.29
C THR A 191 13.40 7.04 10.48
N GLY A 192 13.09 8.18 11.10
CA GLY A 192 14.01 9.28 11.37
C GLY A 192 15.10 8.96 12.42
N ASP A 193 15.78 7.82 12.30
CA ASP A 193 16.93 7.49 13.13
C ASP A 193 18.19 8.12 12.55
N LYS A 194 18.71 9.15 13.23
CA LYS A 194 20.06 9.66 13.03
C LYS A 194 21.00 8.97 14.02
N HIS A 195 21.40 7.73 13.71
CA HIS A 195 22.57 7.11 14.33
C HIS A 195 23.74 7.13 13.33
N THR A 196 24.74 7.99 13.58
CA THR A 196 26.03 7.97 12.87
C THR A 196 27.11 7.21 13.63
N THR A 197 26.75 6.36 14.60
CA THR A 197 27.71 5.55 15.36
C THR A 197 27.11 4.18 15.67
N VAL A 198 27.78 3.13 15.20
CA VAL A 198 27.54 1.74 15.64
C VAL A 198 28.54 1.44 16.75
N ASP A 199 28.02 1.20 17.95
CA ASP A 199 28.82 0.86 19.13
C ASP A 199 29.16 -0.66 19.10
N PRO A 200 30.43 -1.10 19.08
CA PRO A 200 30.80 -2.49 18.83
C PRO A 200 30.58 -3.46 20.01
N LEU A 201 30.06 -3.01 21.14
CA LEU A 201 30.00 -3.78 22.39
C LEU A 201 28.61 -4.33 22.76
N GLN A 202 27.61 -4.16 21.88
CA GLN A 202 26.23 -4.62 22.14
C GLN A 202 25.88 -5.93 21.43
N GLY A 203 26.89 -6.76 21.16
CA GLY A 203 26.74 -8.06 20.53
C GLY A 203 27.23 -9.19 21.42
N LEU A 204 26.80 -9.27 22.68
CA LEU A 204 26.87 -10.50 23.49
C LEU A 204 25.97 -10.40 24.74
N ASN A 205 24.81 -11.07 24.63
CA ASN A 205 23.99 -11.70 25.67
C ASN A 205 22.98 -10.87 26.50
N LEU A 206 21.70 -10.99 26.13
CA LEU A 206 20.65 -11.41 27.08
C LEU A 206 19.77 -12.54 26.46
N PRO A 207 19.19 -13.46 27.27
CA PRO A 207 18.91 -14.85 26.88
C PRO A 207 17.44 -15.33 27.11
N GLY A 208 17.10 -16.47 26.47
CA GLY A 208 15.96 -17.36 26.77
C GLY A 208 15.48 -18.10 25.51
N GLY A 209 15.45 -19.42 25.34
CA GLY A 209 15.77 -20.59 26.19
C GLY A 209 14.61 -21.61 26.14
N LEU A 210 14.81 -22.81 25.55
CA LEU A 210 14.32 -24.13 26.04
C LEU A 210 14.52 -25.29 25.05
N GLU A 211 15.33 -26.28 25.49
CA GLU A 211 15.06 -27.73 25.67
C GLU A 211 16.41 -28.48 25.59
N SER A 212 17.02 -28.88 26.73
CA SER A 212 16.76 -30.07 27.60
C SER A 212 17.80 -31.18 27.33
N PRO A 213 18.04 -32.19 28.21
CA PRO A 213 17.93 -32.23 29.68
C PRO A 213 19.08 -33.03 30.40
N TYR A 214 19.40 -32.64 31.65
CA TYR A 214 19.80 -33.49 32.84
C TYR A 214 20.97 -34.52 32.75
N PRO A 215 21.49 -35.10 33.86
CA PRO A 215 21.20 -34.95 35.31
C PRO A 215 22.47 -34.61 36.15
N GLY A 216 22.48 -34.29 37.45
CA GLY A 216 21.54 -34.32 38.58
C GLY A 216 22.35 -34.00 39.87
N GLY A 217 21.67 -33.87 41.01
CA GLY A 217 22.29 -33.66 42.34
C GLY A 217 21.70 -32.45 43.05
N MET A 218 20.58 -32.61 43.77
CA MET A 218 20.50 -32.95 45.19
C MET A 218 20.75 -31.76 46.13
N THR A 219 19.79 -31.65 47.04
CA THR A 219 19.64 -30.75 48.19
C THR A 219 20.85 -30.74 49.14
N PRO A 220 20.98 -29.69 49.96
CA PRO A 220 22.25 -29.24 50.52
C PRO A 220 22.61 -29.99 51.82
N GLY A 221 23.76 -30.65 51.80
CA GLY A 221 24.39 -31.29 52.94
C GLY A 221 25.64 -30.53 53.37
N LEU A 222 25.56 -29.96 54.56
CA LEU A 222 26.62 -29.44 55.42
C LEU A 222 27.92 -30.28 55.35
N MET A 223 29.08 -29.68 55.11
CA MET A 223 30.37 -29.92 55.82
C MET A 223 31.46 -28.93 55.33
N THR A 224 32.14 -28.35 56.32
CA THR A 224 33.27 -27.38 56.33
C THR A 224 34.63 -28.00 55.90
N PRO A 225 35.79 -27.30 56.01
CA PRO A 225 36.28 -26.20 55.18
C PRO A 225 37.70 -26.49 54.63
N GLY A 226 37.98 -26.08 53.38
CA GLY A 226 39.33 -26.07 52.81
C GLY A 226 39.74 -24.64 52.46
N THR A 227 40.66 -24.08 53.24
CA THR A 227 41.37 -22.80 53.10
C THR A 227 41.27 -22.11 51.73
N GLY A 228 40.51 -21.01 51.66
CA GLY A 228 40.31 -20.24 50.43
C GLY A 228 40.03 -18.76 50.72
N GLU A 229 40.64 -17.91 49.90
CA GLU A 229 40.67 -16.46 49.82
C GLU A 229 39.36 -15.71 50.20
N LEU A 230 39.49 -14.66 51.04
CA LEU A 230 38.39 -13.79 51.47
C LEU A 230 38.08 -12.75 50.39
N ASP A 231 36.98 -12.94 49.65
CA ASP A 231 36.51 -11.98 48.65
C ASP A 231 35.87 -10.73 49.30
N MET A 232 36.70 -9.70 49.50
CA MET A 232 36.29 -8.41 50.09
C MET A 232 35.24 -7.67 49.26
N ARG A 233 35.06 -8.02 47.97
CA ARG A 233 34.00 -7.43 47.13
C ARG A 233 32.63 -7.96 47.51
N LYS A 234 32.50 -9.24 47.85
CA LYS A 234 31.23 -9.82 48.31
C LYS A 234 30.80 -9.26 49.66
N ILE A 235 31.74 -9.00 50.57
CA ILE A 235 31.46 -8.29 51.83
C ILE A 235 31.01 -6.85 51.57
N GLY A 236 31.67 -6.14 50.65
CA GLY A 236 31.29 -4.78 50.26
C GLY A 236 29.91 -4.71 49.60
N GLN A 237 29.63 -5.63 48.66
CA GLN A 237 28.34 -5.74 47.98
C GLN A 237 27.21 -6.14 48.95
N ALA A 238 27.45 -7.09 49.84
CA ALA A 238 26.47 -7.49 50.86
C ALA A 238 26.15 -6.36 51.85
N ARG A 239 27.17 -5.55 52.23
CA ARG A 239 26.93 -4.34 53.02
C ARG A 239 26.19 -3.27 52.24
N ASN A 240 26.48 -3.10 50.96
CA ASN A 240 25.83 -2.11 50.12
C ASN A 240 24.36 -2.47 49.88
N THR A 241 24.04 -3.74 49.62
CA THR A 241 22.66 -4.22 49.51
C THR A 241 21.92 -4.19 50.85
N LEU A 242 22.60 -4.44 51.97
CA LEU A 242 22.00 -4.26 53.31
C LEU A 242 21.71 -2.78 53.60
N MET A 243 22.59 -1.88 53.17
CA MET A 243 22.38 -0.44 53.28
C MET A 243 21.22 0.01 52.38
N ASP A 244 21.16 -0.47 51.14
CA ASP A 244 20.08 -0.19 50.19
C ASP A 244 18.73 -0.76 50.65
N MET A 245 18.74 -1.93 51.31
CA MET A 245 17.55 -2.49 51.96
C MET A 245 17.06 -1.59 53.10
N ARG A 246 17.98 -1.05 53.92
CA ARG A 246 17.59 -0.12 54.99
C ARG A 246 17.11 1.22 54.43
N LEU A 247 17.74 1.71 53.36
CA LEU A 247 17.32 2.94 52.69
C LEU A 247 15.95 2.78 52.02
N SER A 248 15.67 1.64 51.37
CA SER A 248 14.35 1.34 50.81
C SER A 248 13.29 1.16 51.88
N GLN A 249 13.56 0.51 53.03
CA GLN A 249 12.63 0.46 54.17
C GLN A 249 12.27 1.85 54.71
N VAL A 250 13.25 2.76 54.75
CA VAL A 250 13.00 4.16 55.12
C VAL A 250 12.26 4.89 54.00
N SER A 251 12.59 4.63 52.73
CA SER A 251 11.97 5.22 51.54
C SER A 251 10.49 4.83 51.38
N ASP A 252 10.14 3.58 51.67
CA ASP A 252 8.76 3.06 51.62
C ASP A 252 7.87 3.76 52.66
N SER A 253 8.46 4.28 53.73
CA SER A 253 7.78 5.06 54.77
C SER A 253 7.63 6.54 54.38
N VAL A 254 8.33 7.02 53.34
CA VAL A 254 8.26 8.40 52.84
C VAL A 254 7.19 8.49 51.76
N SER A 255 5.96 8.81 52.16
CA SER A 255 4.87 9.12 51.22
C SER A 255 5.12 10.45 50.49
N GLY A 256 4.83 10.54 49.20
CA GLY A 256 4.97 11.76 48.39
C GLY A 256 6.18 11.77 47.45
N GLN A 257 6.90 10.66 47.32
CA GLN A 257 7.91 10.51 46.27
C GLN A 257 7.24 10.43 44.89
N THR A 258 7.57 11.36 43.99
CA THR A 258 7.04 11.38 42.64
C THR A 258 7.94 10.55 41.72
N VAL A 259 7.49 9.37 41.33
CA VAL A 259 8.08 8.60 40.23
C VAL A 259 7.10 8.58 39.07
N VAL A 260 7.53 9.08 37.92
CA VAL A 260 6.75 8.98 36.68
C VAL A 260 7.06 7.62 36.05
N ASP A 261 6.04 6.93 35.52
CA ASP A 261 6.26 5.73 34.72
C ASP A 261 7.04 6.12 33.44
N PRO A 262 8.31 5.71 33.29
CA PRO A 262 9.11 6.07 32.13
C PRO A 262 8.48 5.57 30.83
N LYS A 263 7.72 4.47 30.87
CA LYS A 263 7.05 3.95 29.69
C LYS A 263 5.86 4.84 29.30
N GLY A 264 4.98 5.17 30.25
CA GLY A 264 3.89 6.12 30.07
C GLY A 264 4.38 7.48 29.57
N TYR A 265 5.44 8.01 30.17
CA TYR A 265 6.03 9.29 29.77
C TYR A 265 6.62 9.23 28.35
N LEU A 266 7.31 8.15 27.98
CA LEU A 266 7.81 7.98 26.61
C LEU A 266 6.68 7.78 25.60
N THR A 267 5.57 7.12 25.96
CA THR A 267 4.39 7.03 25.08
C THR A 267 3.72 8.38 24.88
N ASP A 268 3.66 9.22 25.91
CA ASP A 268 3.13 10.57 25.82
C ASP A 268 4.05 11.48 25.00
N LEU A 269 5.37 11.36 25.20
CA LEU A 269 6.38 12.04 24.38
C LEU A 269 6.28 11.63 22.91
N ASN A 270 6.05 10.36 22.60
CA ASN A 270 5.82 9.90 21.23
C ASN A 270 4.49 10.41 20.65
N SER A 271 3.47 10.56 21.50
CA SER A 271 2.15 11.08 21.10
C SER A 271 2.16 12.57 20.79
N MET A 272 3.07 13.35 21.39
CA MET A 272 3.26 14.78 21.10
C MET A 272 4.20 15.07 19.91
N ILE A 273 4.76 14.04 19.26
CA ILE A 273 5.60 14.26 18.06
C ILE A 273 4.71 14.81 16.94
N PRO A 274 4.99 16.02 16.42
CA PRO A 274 4.21 16.60 15.34
C PRO A 274 4.44 15.78 14.06
N THR A 275 3.38 15.13 13.56
CA THR A 275 3.40 14.38 12.29
C THR A 275 3.69 15.28 11.08
N HIS A 276 3.44 16.59 11.21
CA HIS A 276 3.67 17.62 10.19
C HIS A 276 4.70 18.70 10.62
N GLY A 277 5.81 18.30 11.24
CA GLY A 277 6.84 19.24 11.72
C GLY A 277 7.74 19.90 10.66
N GLY A 278 7.73 19.43 9.40
CA GLY A 278 8.65 19.88 8.35
C GLY A 278 10.13 19.61 8.65
N ASP A 279 11.02 19.85 7.68
CA ASP A 279 12.47 19.81 7.94
C ASP A 279 12.90 21.09 8.68
N ILE A 280 13.49 20.94 9.85
CA ILE A 280 13.93 22.07 10.70
C ILE A 280 14.89 23.04 9.97
N SER A 281 15.69 22.54 9.03
CA SER A 281 16.63 23.36 8.26
C SER A 281 15.91 24.22 7.22
N ASP A 282 15.01 23.62 6.45
CA ASP A 282 14.17 24.32 5.47
C ASP A 282 13.19 25.27 6.14
N ILE A 283 12.64 24.90 7.30
CA ILE A 283 11.81 25.79 8.12
C ILE A 283 12.60 27.03 8.56
N LYS A 284 13.88 26.89 8.95
CA LYS A 284 14.72 28.04 9.30
C LYS A 284 15.01 28.93 8.08
N LYS A 285 15.27 28.31 6.92
CA LYS A 285 15.47 29.03 5.65
C LYS A 285 14.20 29.76 5.22
N ALA A 286 13.04 29.10 5.29
CA ALA A 286 11.74 29.69 5.02
C ALA A 286 11.41 30.80 6.01
N ARG A 287 11.76 30.65 7.30
CA ARG A 287 11.59 31.71 8.31
C ARG A 287 12.43 32.94 7.97
N LEU A 288 13.67 32.75 7.52
CA LEU A 288 14.53 33.85 7.09
C LEU A 288 14.00 34.52 5.81
N LEU A 289 13.56 33.73 4.84
CA LEU A 289 12.96 34.23 3.60
C LEU A 289 11.68 35.01 3.87
N LEU A 290 10.76 34.48 4.66
CA LEU A 290 9.51 35.16 4.98
C LEU A 290 9.74 36.38 5.87
N LYS A 291 10.80 36.37 6.69
CA LYS A 291 11.27 37.56 7.41
C LYS A 291 11.75 38.64 6.43
N SER A 292 12.58 38.32 5.46
CA SER A 292 13.01 39.31 4.48
C SER A 292 11.83 39.81 3.64
N VAL A 293 10.91 38.93 3.22
CA VAL A 293 9.73 39.31 2.42
C VAL A 293 8.77 40.26 3.17
N ARG A 294 8.53 40.06 4.47
CA ARG A 294 7.67 40.99 5.24
C ARG A 294 8.37 42.30 5.60
N GLU A 295 9.70 42.30 5.73
CA GLU A 295 10.49 43.50 6.00
C GLU A 295 10.63 44.36 4.74
N THR A 296 10.81 43.74 3.57
CA THR A 296 10.86 44.46 2.28
C THR A 296 9.48 44.95 1.84
N ASN A 297 8.42 44.17 2.10
CA ASN A 297 7.06 44.50 1.72
C ASN A 297 6.10 44.51 2.92
N PRO A 298 6.09 45.57 3.75
CA PRO A 298 5.23 45.63 4.94
C PRO A 298 3.73 45.68 4.64
N HIS A 299 3.34 46.19 3.46
CA HIS A 299 1.94 46.31 3.04
C HIS A 299 1.42 45.10 2.26
N HIS A 300 2.20 44.02 2.15
CA HIS A 300 1.80 42.82 1.42
C HIS A 300 1.11 41.80 2.35
N PRO A 301 -0.21 41.57 2.23
CA PRO A 301 -0.97 40.74 3.16
C PRO A 301 -0.52 39.26 3.21
N PRO A 302 -0.26 38.59 2.06
CA PRO A 302 0.19 37.19 2.08
C PRO A 302 1.55 36.98 2.77
N ALA A 303 2.41 38.00 2.86
CA ALA A 303 3.70 37.87 3.54
C ALA A 303 3.54 37.62 5.05
N TRP A 304 2.62 38.36 5.67
CA TRP A 304 2.28 38.21 7.08
C TRP A 304 1.55 36.89 7.34
N ILE A 305 0.63 36.51 6.44
CA ILE A 305 -0.11 35.24 6.52
C ILE A 305 0.85 34.04 6.41
N ALA A 306 1.71 34.03 5.40
CA ALA A 306 2.67 32.95 5.19
C ALA A 306 3.63 32.83 6.38
N SER A 307 4.13 33.96 6.89
CA SER A 307 5.02 33.95 8.05
C SER A 307 4.34 33.38 9.30
N ALA A 308 3.08 33.74 9.52
CA ALA A 308 2.34 33.27 10.69
C ALA A 308 1.93 31.79 10.59
N ARG A 309 1.46 31.36 9.41
CA ARG A 309 1.19 29.94 9.14
C ARG A 309 2.45 29.11 9.27
N LEU A 310 3.62 29.62 8.85
CA LEU A 310 4.90 28.94 9.06
C LEU A 310 5.22 28.76 10.55
N GLU A 311 5.02 29.77 11.38
CA GLU A 311 5.27 29.63 12.82
C GLU A 311 4.23 28.70 13.50
N GLU A 312 2.99 28.69 13.03
CA GLU A 312 1.94 27.76 13.47
C GLU A 312 2.30 26.30 13.18
N VAL A 313 2.69 25.96 11.95
CA VAL A 313 3.05 24.56 11.61
C VAL A 313 4.26 24.08 12.38
N THR A 314 5.11 25.01 12.86
CA THR A 314 6.25 24.69 13.72
C THR A 314 5.91 24.67 15.22
N GLY A 315 4.64 24.88 15.59
CA GLY A 315 4.14 24.83 16.95
C GLY A 315 4.33 26.11 17.77
N LYS A 316 4.91 27.19 17.20
CA LYS A 316 5.15 28.46 17.91
C LYS A 316 3.98 29.43 17.78
N LEU A 317 2.81 29.02 18.27
CA LEU A 317 1.55 29.77 18.14
C LEU A 317 1.63 31.20 18.70
N GLN A 318 2.33 31.43 19.80
CA GLN A 318 2.42 32.79 20.37
C GLN A 318 3.22 33.76 19.49
N VAL A 319 4.27 33.27 18.83
CA VAL A 319 5.04 34.08 17.88
C VAL A 319 4.20 34.36 16.64
N ALA A 320 3.48 33.34 16.15
CA ALA A 320 2.53 33.50 15.04
C ALA A 320 1.47 34.57 15.36
N ARG A 321 0.88 34.53 16.56
CA ARG A 321 -0.10 35.50 17.06
C ARG A 321 0.45 36.92 17.09
N ASN A 322 1.63 37.12 17.66
CA ASN A 322 2.23 38.46 17.70
C ASN A 322 2.53 38.96 16.28
N LEU A 323 2.93 38.06 15.38
CA LEU A 323 3.24 38.41 14.00
C LEU A 323 2.00 38.79 13.18
N ILE A 324 0.88 38.09 13.35
CA ILE A 324 -0.38 38.50 12.69
C ILE A 324 -0.97 39.76 13.27
N MET A 325 -0.86 40.00 14.58
CA MET A 325 -1.30 41.27 15.15
C MET A 325 -0.49 42.43 14.57
N LYS A 326 0.83 42.25 14.41
CA LYS A 326 1.64 43.24 13.70
C LYS A 326 1.23 43.37 12.24
N GLY A 327 0.93 42.25 11.57
CA GLY A 327 0.38 42.25 10.21
C GLY A 327 -0.94 43.02 10.08
N THR A 328 -1.85 42.92 11.06
CA THR A 328 -3.14 43.63 11.04
C THR A 328 -2.98 45.15 11.16
N GLU A 329 -1.98 45.62 11.90
CA GLU A 329 -1.64 47.05 11.98
C GLU A 329 -1.04 47.56 10.67
N MET A 330 -0.17 46.77 10.03
CA MET A 330 0.53 47.15 8.81
C MET A 330 -0.33 47.03 7.54
N CYS A 331 -1.29 46.10 7.55
CA CYS A 331 -2.22 45.81 6.45
C CYS A 331 -3.69 45.92 6.90
N PRO A 332 -4.21 47.12 7.21
CA PRO A 332 -5.55 47.27 7.77
C PRO A 332 -6.67 46.99 6.75
N LYS A 333 -6.41 47.16 5.45
CA LYS A 333 -7.42 47.06 4.38
C LYS A 333 -7.58 45.65 3.79
N SER A 334 -6.79 44.68 4.23
CA SER A 334 -6.85 43.31 3.70
C SER A 334 -7.71 42.40 4.57
N GLU A 335 -8.74 41.80 3.99
CA GLU A 335 -9.64 40.87 4.69
C GLU A 335 -8.90 39.62 5.22
N ASP A 336 -8.01 39.05 4.41
CA ASP A 336 -7.41 37.74 4.71
C ASP A 336 -6.48 37.75 5.94
N VAL A 337 -5.78 38.86 6.19
CA VAL A 337 -4.92 39.02 7.37
C VAL A 337 -5.76 39.07 8.64
N TRP A 338 -6.91 39.76 8.59
CA TRP A 338 -7.85 39.80 9.71
C TRP A 338 -8.53 38.45 9.97
N LEU A 339 -8.85 37.69 8.92
CA LEU A 339 -9.40 36.33 9.07
C LEU A 339 -8.38 35.39 9.70
N GLU A 340 -7.11 35.45 9.28
CA GLU A 340 -6.05 34.66 9.88
C GLU A 340 -5.74 35.08 11.32
N ALA A 341 -5.81 36.38 11.60
CA ALA A 341 -5.70 36.88 12.97
C ALA A 341 -6.83 36.33 13.86
N ALA A 342 -8.08 36.36 13.38
CA ALA A 342 -9.23 35.81 14.08
C ALA A 342 -9.21 34.28 14.23
N ARG A 343 -8.44 33.57 13.39
CA ARG A 343 -8.27 32.11 13.48
C ARG A 343 -7.17 31.71 14.46
N LEU A 344 -6.05 32.44 14.50
CA LEU A 344 -4.90 32.12 15.35
C LEU A 344 -5.09 32.51 16.82
N GLN A 345 -5.95 33.49 17.09
CA GLN A 345 -6.25 33.95 18.44
C GLN A 345 -7.27 33.05 19.15
N PRO A 346 -7.16 32.90 20.48
CA PRO A 346 -8.22 32.30 21.29
C PRO A 346 -9.57 33.00 21.09
N GLY A 347 -10.69 32.28 21.21
CA GLY A 347 -12.02 32.75 20.82
C GLY A 347 -12.45 34.10 21.40
N ASP A 348 -12.05 34.43 22.63
CA ASP A 348 -12.43 35.69 23.27
C ASP A 348 -11.61 36.89 22.80
N THR A 349 -10.30 36.71 22.57
CA THR A 349 -9.47 37.78 21.99
C THR A 349 -9.71 37.91 20.48
N ALA A 350 -10.06 36.81 19.81
CA ALA A 350 -10.47 36.81 18.41
C ALA A 350 -11.72 37.69 18.17
N LYS A 351 -12.68 37.75 19.10
CA LYS A 351 -13.82 38.68 19.02
C LYS A 351 -13.38 40.14 18.98
N ALA A 352 -12.38 40.51 19.79
CA ALA A 352 -11.82 41.86 19.79
C ALA A 352 -11.08 42.18 18.48
N VAL A 353 -10.33 41.21 17.94
CA VAL A 353 -9.66 41.31 16.63
C VAL A 353 -10.69 41.48 15.51
N VAL A 354 -11.76 40.70 15.52
CA VAL A 354 -12.86 40.83 14.55
C VAL A 354 -13.54 42.19 14.69
N ALA A 355 -13.78 42.68 15.90
CA ALA A 355 -14.36 44.01 16.12
C ALA A 355 -13.48 45.14 15.54
N GLN A 356 -12.15 45.01 15.65
CA GLN A 356 -11.22 45.92 14.97
C GLN A 356 -11.29 45.75 13.44
N ALA A 357 -11.38 44.51 12.97
CA ALA A 357 -11.46 44.20 11.55
C ALA A 357 -12.70 44.82 10.89
N VAL A 358 -13.90 44.71 11.48
CA VAL A 358 -15.12 45.35 10.92
C VAL A 358 -15.11 46.87 11.03
N ARG A 359 -14.34 47.45 11.95
CA ARG A 359 -14.11 48.91 11.99
C ARG A 359 -13.29 49.37 10.78
N HIS A 360 -12.31 48.57 10.35
CA HIS A 360 -11.49 48.87 9.18
C HIS A 360 -12.16 48.46 7.85
N LEU A 361 -12.94 47.37 7.86
CA LEU A 361 -13.55 46.76 6.68
C LEU A 361 -15.03 46.43 6.94
N PRO A 362 -15.91 47.46 6.96
CA PRO A 362 -17.33 47.25 7.20
C PRO A 362 -18.04 46.53 6.03
N GLY A 363 -17.46 46.58 4.82
CA GLY A 363 -18.01 45.92 3.61
C GLY A 363 -17.70 44.43 3.48
N SER A 364 -16.91 43.85 4.39
CA SER A 364 -16.42 42.49 4.24
C SER A 364 -17.37 41.44 4.81
N VAL A 365 -17.93 40.63 3.93
CA VAL A 365 -18.84 39.53 4.28
C VAL A 365 -18.14 38.43 5.09
N ARG A 366 -16.91 38.09 4.74
CA ARG A 366 -16.19 36.95 5.36
C ARG A 366 -15.87 37.21 6.82
N ILE A 367 -15.58 38.44 7.20
CA ILE A 367 -15.27 38.84 8.58
C ILE A 367 -16.51 38.68 9.46
N TYR A 368 -17.69 39.08 9.00
CA TYR A 368 -18.94 38.89 9.76
C TYR A 368 -19.34 37.42 9.91
N ILE A 369 -19.10 36.60 8.89
CA ILE A 369 -19.34 35.15 9.00
C ILE A 369 -18.40 34.56 10.04
N ARG A 370 -17.11 34.93 10.01
CA ARG A 370 -16.15 34.50 11.02
C ARG A 370 -16.53 35.01 12.42
N ALA A 371 -17.07 36.22 12.51
CA ALA A 371 -17.61 36.76 13.76
C ALA A 371 -18.75 35.88 14.31
N ALA A 372 -19.68 35.47 13.45
CA ALA A 372 -20.78 34.58 13.80
C ALA A 372 -20.30 33.17 14.18
N GLU A 373 -19.23 32.65 13.58
CA GLU A 373 -18.64 31.36 13.96
C GLU A 373 -17.96 31.40 15.34
N LEU A 374 -17.36 32.54 15.70
CA LEU A 374 -16.65 32.73 16.98
C LEU A 374 -17.59 32.87 18.19
N GLU A 375 -18.86 33.16 17.95
CA GLU A 375 -19.88 33.20 18.99
C GLU A 375 -20.46 31.80 19.20
N THR A 376 -20.60 31.35 20.44
CA THR A 376 -21.25 30.08 20.76
C THR A 376 -22.77 30.21 20.78
N ASP A 377 -23.25 31.39 21.18
CA ASP A 377 -24.66 31.63 21.47
C ASP A 377 -25.43 32.08 20.24
N VAL A 378 -26.51 31.36 19.90
CA VAL A 378 -27.35 31.68 18.74
C VAL A 378 -27.89 33.12 18.76
N ARG A 379 -28.25 33.64 19.94
CA ARG A 379 -28.71 35.04 20.10
C ARG A 379 -27.63 36.05 19.77
N ALA A 380 -26.37 35.77 20.12
CA ALA A 380 -25.26 36.62 19.76
C ALA A 380 -25.04 36.58 18.25
N LYS A 381 -25.02 35.37 17.65
CA LYS A 381 -24.85 35.18 16.20
C LYS A 381 -25.88 35.96 15.40
N LYS A 382 -27.15 35.88 15.81
CA LYS A 382 -28.25 36.67 15.20
C LYS A 382 -27.98 38.17 15.27
N ARG A 383 -27.51 38.70 16.40
CA ARG A 383 -27.17 40.13 16.54
C ARG A 383 -26.01 40.54 15.63
N VAL A 384 -24.96 39.71 15.55
CA VAL A 384 -23.81 39.97 14.68
C VAL A 384 -24.22 39.95 13.21
N LEU A 385 -24.99 38.96 12.79
CA LEU A 385 -25.45 38.84 11.40
C LEU A 385 -26.47 39.92 11.03
N ARG A 386 -27.33 40.38 11.97
CA ARG A 386 -28.21 41.54 11.72
C ARG A 386 -27.39 42.82 11.51
N LYS A 387 -26.35 43.06 12.31
CA LYS A 387 -25.39 44.16 12.09
C LYS A 387 -24.63 44.00 10.77
N ALA A 388 -24.31 42.77 10.39
CA ALA A 388 -23.68 42.47 9.12
C ALA A 388 -24.59 42.82 7.93
N LEU A 389 -25.87 42.48 8.01
CA LEU A 389 -26.87 42.77 6.98
C LEU A 389 -27.22 44.26 6.89
N GLU A 390 -27.15 44.99 8.00
CA GLU A 390 -27.26 46.46 8.02
C GLU A 390 -26.11 47.12 7.23
N ASN A 391 -24.90 46.60 7.39
CA ASN A 391 -23.72 47.13 6.69
C ASN A 391 -23.57 46.60 5.25
N VAL A 392 -23.93 45.34 4.99
CA VAL A 392 -23.80 44.67 3.69
C VAL A 392 -25.05 43.88 3.34
N SER A 393 -26.05 44.58 2.81
CA SER A 393 -27.35 44.00 2.44
C SER A 393 -27.35 43.21 1.13
N LYS A 394 -26.38 43.43 0.23
CA LYS A 394 -26.34 42.81 -1.12
C LYS A 394 -25.71 41.41 -1.16
N SER A 395 -25.31 40.84 -0.01
CA SER A 395 -24.54 39.60 0.01
C SER A 395 -25.41 38.39 0.31
N VAL A 396 -25.48 37.46 -0.64
CA VAL A 396 -26.24 36.21 -0.53
C VAL A 396 -25.77 35.36 0.65
N ARG A 397 -24.44 35.31 0.87
CA ARG A 397 -23.83 34.46 1.88
C ARG A 397 -24.23 34.87 3.31
N LEU A 398 -24.33 36.17 3.60
CA LEU A 398 -24.80 36.64 4.92
C LEU A 398 -26.26 36.27 5.14
N TRP A 399 -27.11 36.51 4.14
CA TRP A 399 -28.53 36.13 4.22
C TRP A 399 -28.70 34.64 4.47
N LYS A 400 -27.96 33.77 3.79
CA LYS A 400 -27.99 32.32 4.07
C LYS A 400 -27.63 32.00 5.52
N THR A 401 -26.47 32.49 5.99
CA THR A 401 -26.02 32.21 7.37
C THR A 401 -26.96 32.79 8.42
N ALA A 402 -27.66 33.89 8.12
CA ALA A 402 -28.64 34.48 9.02
C ALA A 402 -29.92 33.64 9.05
N VAL A 403 -30.42 33.24 7.88
CA VAL A 403 -31.63 32.43 7.72
C VAL A 403 -31.49 31.05 8.36
N GLU A 404 -30.32 30.41 8.27
CA GLU A 404 -30.03 29.11 8.90
C GLU A 404 -30.18 29.12 10.44
N LEU A 405 -30.08 30.29 11.08
CA LEU A 405 -30.18 30.41 12.53
C LEU A 405 -31.60 30.76 13.01
N GLU A 406 -32.49 31.13 12.11
CA GLU A 406 -33.85 31.59 12.44
C GLU A 406 -34.86 30.45 12.35
N GLU A 407 -35.94 30.57 13.13
CA GLU A 407 -37.09 29.66 13.08
C GLU A 407 -37.88 29.88 11.77
N PRO A 408 -38.67 28.90 11.28
CA PRO A 408 -39.25 28.94 9.94
C PRO A 408 -40.11 30.19 9.64
N GLU A 409 -40.78 30.75 10.64
CA GLU A 409 -41.57 31.98 10.47
C GLU A 409 -40.70 33.23 10.29
N ASP A 410 -39.67 33.38 11.13
CA ASP A 410 -38.71 34.49 11.07
C ASP A 410 -37.80 34.37 9.85
N ALA A 411 -37.41 33.13 9.51
CA ALA A 411 -36.65 32.80 8.31
C ALA A 411 -37.40 33.21 7.04
N ARG A 412 -38.72 32.99 6.97
CA ARG A 412 -39.55 33.44 5.84
C ARG A 412 -39.57 34.97 5.73
N ILE A 413 -39.75 35.68 6.84
CA ILE A 413 -39.73 37.16 6.84
C ILE A 413 -38.36 37.66 6.40
N MET A 414 -37.28 37.07 6.92
CA MET A 414 -35.92 37.42 6.57
C MET A 414 -35.61 37.13 5.10
N LEU A 415 -36.07 35.99 4.57
CA LEU A 415 -35.92 35.62 3.17
C LEU A 415 -36.66 36.56 2.23
N SER A 416 -37.87 37.03 2.59
CA SER A 416 -38.60 38.03 1.80
C SER A 416 -37.78 39.30 1.59
N ARG A 417 -37.10 39.76 2.65
CA ARG A 417 -36.18 40.88 2.56
C ARG A 417 -34.89 40.54 1.81
N ALA A 418 -34.43 39.30 1.96
CA ALA A 418 -33.22 38.82 1.31
C ALA A 418 -33.37 38.81 -0.22
N VAL A 419 -34.51 38.32 -0.73
CA VAL A 419 -34.77 38.28 -2.19
C VAL A 419 -35.03 39.67 -2.79
N GLU A 420 -35.50 40.63 -2.00
CA GLU A 420 -35.58 42.05 -2.41
C GLU A 420 -34.19 42.69 -2.52
N CYS A 421 -33.30 42.41 -1.56
CA CYS A 421 -31.93 42.92 -1.56
C CYS A 421 -31.04 42.23 -2.60
N CYS A 422 -31.29 40.95 -2.85
CA CYS A 422 -30.51 40.08 -3.75
C CYS A 422 -31.43 39.40 -4.79
N PRO A 423 -31.92 40.13 -5.80
CA PRO A 423 -32.87 39.58 -6.77
C PRO A 423 -32.25 38.52 -7.69
N THR A 424 -30.93 38.55 -7.89
CA THR A 424 -30.20 37.66 -8.80
C THR A 424 -29.85 36.29 -8.19
N SER A 425 -30.04 36.10 -6.89
CA SER A 425 -29.66 34.84 -6.24
C SER A 425 -30.79 33.85 -6.20
N VAL A 426 -30.68 32.79 -6.99
CA VAL A 426 -31.64 31.69 -7.10
C VAL A 426 -31.91 31.04 -5.74
N GLU A 427 -30.87 30.71 -4.99
CA GLU A 427 -30.98 29.86 -3.80
C GLU A 427 -31.88 30.46 -2.71
N LEU A 428 -31.87 31.80 -2.56
CA LEU A 428 -32.76 32.50 -1.63
C LEU A 428 -34.21 32.41 -2.08
N TRP A 429 -34.48 32.54 -3.39
CA TRP A 429 -35.81 32.35 -3.96
C TRP A 429 -36.32 30.92 -3.74
N LEU A 430 -35.46 29.91 -3.94
CA LEU A 430 -35.84 28.50 -3.72
C LEU A 430 -36.11 28.20 -2.24
N ALA A 431 -35.28 28.74 -1.33
CA ALA A 431 -35.47 28.59 0.12
C ALA A 431 -36.77 29.25 0.57
N LEU A 432 -37.07 30.44 0.03
CA LEU A 432 -38.30 31.16 0.31
C LEU A 432 -39.52 30.38 -0.16
N ALA A 433 -39.50 29.89 -1.41
CA ALA A 433 -40.60 29.10 -1.97
C ALA A 433 -40.87 27.81 -1.18
N ARG A 434 -39.85 27.22 -0.56
CA ARG A 434 -40.00 26.01 0.28
C ARG A 434 -40.65 26.30 1.64
N LEU A 435 -40.44 27.48 2.22
CA LEU A 435 -40.99 27.86 3.52
C LEU A 435 -42.38 28.50 3.44
N GLU A 436 -42.80 28.92 2.24
CA GLU A 436 -44.10 29.54 2.04
C GLU A 436 -45.23 28.57 1.73
N THR A 437 -46.45 29.03 1.98
CA THR A 437 -47.68 28.39 1.51
C THR A 437 -47.71 28.37 -0.03
N TYR A 438 -48.30 27.32 -0.61
CA TYR A 438 -48.40 27.09 -2.05
C TYR A 438 -48.75 28.33 -2.90
N GLU A 439 -49.78 29.10 -2.53
CA GLU A 439 -50.20 30.27 -3.31
C GLU A 439 -49.14 31.38 -3.35
N ASN A 440 -48.47 31.62 -2.23
CA ASN A 440 -47.42 32.63 -2.12
C ASN A 440 -46.12 32.13 -2.75
N ALA A 441 -45.77 30.86 -2.53
CA ALA A 441 -44.62 30.22 -3.19
C ALA A 441 -44.74 30.30 -4.72
N ARG A 442 -45.94 30.13 -5.29
CA ARG A 442 -46.15 30.33 -6.73
C ARG A 442 -45.93 31.78 -7.18
N ARG A 443 -46.35 32.77 -6.41
CA ARG A 443 -46.09 34.20 -6.69
C ARG A 443 -44.59 34.50 -6.62
N VAL A 444 -43.91 33.97 -5.61
CA VAL A 444 -42.47 34.08 -5.41
C VAL A 444 -41.71 33.47 -6.57
N LEU A 445 -42.05 32.25 -6.99
CA LEU A 445 -41.40 31.59 -8.12
C LEU A 445 -41.67 32.32 -9.44
N ASN A 446 -42.85 32.89 -9.64
CA ASN A 446 -43.11 33.74 -10.80
C ASN A 446 -42.25 35.01 -10.77
N LYS A 447 -42.12 35.66 -9.61
CA LYS A 447 -41.23 36.83 -9.43
C LYS A 447 -39.75 36.46 -9.59
N ALA A 448 -39.36 35.26 -9.17
CA ALA A 448 -38.02 34.73 -9.38
C ALA A 448 -37.75 34.49 -10.87
N ARG A 449 -38.71 33.96 -11.64
CA ARG A 449 -38.60 33.78 -13.10
C ARG A 449 -38.49 35.10 -13.85
N GLU A 450 -39.19 36.13 -13.39
CA GLU A 450 -39.10 37.48 -13.98
C GLU A 450 -37.70 38.08 -13.79
N ASN A 451 -37.13 37.94 -12.58
CA ASN A 451 -35.78 38.45 -12.27
C ASN A 451 -34.66 37.57 -12.85
N ILE A 452 -34.87 36.26 -12.94
CA ILE A 452 -33.89 35.27 -13.39
C ILE A 452 -34.55 34.30 -14.40
N PRO A 453 -34.69 34.71 -15.68
CA PRO A 453 -35.29 33.86 -16.70
C PRO A 453 -34.36 32.73 -17.21
N THR A 454 -33.07 32.82 -16.90
CA THR A 454 -32.02 31.92 -17.41
C THR A 454 -31.79 30.68 -16.54
N ASP A 455 -32.37 30.64 -15.34
CA ASP A 455 -32.10 29.55 -14.40
C ASP A 455 -33.15 28.44 -14.47
N ARG A 456 -32.67 27.19 -14.46
CA ARG A 456 -33.50 25.98 -14.49
C ARG A 456 -33.99 25.53 -13.12
N HIS A 457 -33.27 25.81 -12.04
CA HIS A 457 -33.66 25.33 -10.71
C HIS A 457 -34.98 25.94 -10.23
N ILE A 458 -35.30 27.18 -10.64
CA ILE A 458 -36.61 27.81 -10.37
C ILE A 458 -37.77 27.02 -11.02
N TRP A 459 -37.54 26.45 -12.21
CA TRP A 459 -38.55 25.63 -12.88
C TRP A 459 -38.70 24.26 -12.22
N ILE A 460 -37.59 23.61 -11.86
CA ILE A 460 -37.59 22.32 -11.15
C ILE A 460 -38.24 22.46 -9.78
N THR A 461 -37.95 23.53 -9.03
CA THR A 461 -38.59 23.75 -7.72
C THR A 461 -40.07 24.07 -7.83
N ALA A 462 -40.51 24.77 -8.87
CA ALA A 462 -41.93 24.92 -9.14
C ALA A 462 -42.59 23.57 -9.45
N ALA A 463 -41.91 22.69 -10.17
CA ALA A 463 -42.37 21.34 -10.42
C ALA A 463 -42.48 20.55 -9.10
N LYS A 464 -41.42 20.57 -8.26
CA LYS A 464 -41.40 19.95 -6.91
C LYS A 464 -42.53 20.46 -6.02
N LEU A 465 -42.83 21.77 -6.08
CA LEU A 465 -43.92 22.38 -5.32
C LEU A 465 -45.30 21.87 -5.76
N GLU A 466 -45.56 21.78 -7.06
CA GLU A 466 -46.83 21.23 -7.56
C GLU A 466 -47.01 19.75 -7.19
N GLU A 467 -45.92 18.97 -7.21
CA GLU A 467 -45.95 17.57 -6.78
C GLU A 467 -46.23 17.44 -5.27
N ALA A 468 -45.56 18.23 -4.43
CA ALA A 468 -45.78 18.23 -2.98
C ALA A 468 -47.23 18.57 -2.59
N ASN A 469 -47.92 19.34 -3.42
CA ASN A 469 -49.32 19.72 -3.23
C ASN A 469 -50.33 18.80 -3.95
N GLY A 470 -49.87 17.75 -4.65
CA GLY A 470 -50.72 16.73 -5.28
C GLY A 470 -51.13 17.00 -6.73
N ASN A 471 -50.65 18.08 -7.36
CA ASN A 471 -50.96 18.45 -8.76
C ASN A 471 -50.00 17.81 -9.77
N THR A 472 -49.99 16.47 -9.84
CA THR A 472 -49.02 15.71 -10.65
C THR A 472 -49.10 15.96 -12.16
N GLN A 473 -50.27 16.29 -12.70
CA GLN A 473 -50.43 16.57 -14.15
C GLN A 473 -49.85 17.93 -14.57
N MET A 474 -49.74 18.88 -13.64
CA MET A 474 -49.22 20.21 -13.95
C MET A 474 -47.70 20.21 -14.07
N VAL A 475 -47.05 19.26 -13.39
CA VAL A 475 -45.59 19.06 -13.39
C VAL A 475 -45.02 18.94 -14.80
N GLU A 476 -45.57 18.05 -15.63
CA GLU A 476 -45.11 17.83 -17.01
C GLU A 476 -45.22 19.12 -17.84
N LYS A 477 -46.36 19.82 -17.74
CA LYS A 477 -46.59 21.11 -18.42
C LYS A 477 -45.62 22.20 -17.97
N ILE A 478 -45.18 22.18 -16.70
CA ILE A 478 -44.19 23.15 -16.20
C ILE A 478 -42.80 22.85 -16.76
N VAL A 479 -42.41 21.57 -16.84
CA VAL A 479 -41.13 21.14 -17.41
C VAL A 479 -41.05 21.48 -18.90
N ASP A 480 -42.10 21.23 -19.67
CA ASP A 480 -42.14 21.59 -21.09
C ASP A 480 -42.02 23.10 -21.32
N ARG A 481 -42.72 23.89 -20.48
CA ARG A 481 -42.60 25.36 -20.50
C ARG A 481 -41.21 25.82 -20.09
N ALA A 482 -40.57 25.13 -19.15
CA ALA A 482 -39.22 25.44 -18.71
C ALA A 482 -38.23 25.29 -19.87
N ILE A 483 -38.27 24.15 -20.55
CA ILE A 483 -37.41 23.86 -21.70
C ILE A 483 -37.66 24.85 -22.83
N THR A 484 -38.92 25.17 -23.11
CA THR A 484 -39.29 26.17 -24.14
C THR A 484 -38.76 27.56 -23.78
N SER A 485 -38.90 27.99 -22.52
CA SER A 485 -38.45 29.29 -22.05
C SER A 485 -36.92 29.40 -21.99
N LEU A 486 -36.23 28.34 -21.57
CA LEU A 486 -34.77 28.29 -21.50
C LEU A 486 -34.15 28.23 -22.90
N GLY A 487 -34.78 27.50 -23.83
CA GLY A 487 -34.43 27.51 -25.24
C GLY A 487 -34.63 28.88 -25.88
N ALA A 488 -35.73 29.58 -25.56
CA ALA A 488 -35.96 30.95 -26.03
C ALA A 488 -34.94 31.97 -25.49
N ASN A 489 -34.43 31.75 -24.28
CA ASN A 489 -33.40 32.58 -23.65
C ASN A 489 -31.97 32.19 -24.04
N GLY A 490 -31.79 31.19 -24.92
CA GLY A 490 -30.49 30.78 -25.46
C GLY A 490 -29.60 30.00 -24.50
N VAL A 491 -30.16 29.38 -23.45
CA VAL A 491 -29.40 28.48 -22.56
C VAL A 491 -29.40 27.07 -23.16
N GLU A 492 -28.21 26.58 -23.53
CA GLU A 492 -28.05 25.19 -23.96
C GLU A 492 -28.43 24.21 -22.84
N ILE A 493 -29.23 23.21 -23.19
CA ILE A 493 -29.75 22.23 -22.25
C ILE A 493 -28.67 21.17 -22.02
N ASN A 494 -27.86 21.37 -20.97
CA ASN A 494 -26.85 20.41 -20.55
C ASN A 494 -27.50 19.15 -19.97
N ARG A 495 -27.53 18.06 -20.74
CA ARG A 495 -28.09 16.76 -20.33
C ARG A 495 -27.66 16.33 -18.93
N GLU A 496 -26.35 16.38 -18.63
CA GLU A 496 -25.80 15.93 -17.35
C GLU A 496 -26.34 16.72 -16.15
N GLN A 497 -26.46 18.05 -16.28
CA GLN A 497 -26.94 18.90 -15.20
C GLN A 497 -28.42 18.65 -14.90
N TRP A 498 -29.23 18.41 -15.94
CA TRP A 498 -30.64 18.08 -15.78
C TRP A 498 -30.85 16.67 -15.20
N ILE A 499 -29.98 15.71 -15.54
CA ILE A 499 -29.99 14.39 -14.89
C ILE A 499 -29.60 14.52 -13.41
N GLN A 500 -28.56 15.29 -13.08
CA GLN A 500 -28.20 15.57 -11.68
C GLN A 500 -29.34 16.24 -10.90
N ASP A 501 -30.04 17.21 -11.52
CA ASP A 501 -31.21 17.86 -10.92
C ASP A 501 -32.35 16.84 -10.67
N ALA A 502 -32.52 15.87 -11.57
CA ALA A 502 -33.45 14.75 -11.41
C ALA A 502 -33.00 13.78 -10.30
N GLU A 503 -31.70 13.49 -10.16
CA GLU A 503 -31.17 12.67 -9.07
C GLU A 503 -31.34 13.33 -7.70
N GLU A 504 -31.11 14.65 -7.58
CA GLU A 504 -31.38 15.39 -6.34
C GLU A 504 -32.87 15.41 -6.02
N CYS A 505 -33.71 15.51 -7.05
CA CYS A 505 -35.14 15.41 -6.95
C CYS A 505 -35.61 14.04 -6.41
N ASP A 506 -35.00 12.94 -6.85
CA ASP A 506 -35.33 11.58 -6.39
C ASP A 506 -34.94 11.41 -4.92
N LYS A 507 -33.75 11.92 -4.53
CA LYS A 507 -33.31 11.98 -3.13
C LYS A 507 -34.23 12.82 -2.24
N ALA A 508 -34.89 13.83 -2.81
CA ALA A 508 -35.88 14.65 -2.12
C ALA A 508 -37.28 14.01 -2.07
N GLY A 509 -37.51 12.86 -2.72
CA GLY A 509 -38.77 12.11 -2.73
C GLY A 509 -39.83 12.63 -3.70
N SER A 510 -39.46 13.53 -4.63
CA SER A 510 -40.39 14.10 -5.64
C SER A 510 -40.33 13.30 -6.95
N VAL A 511 -40.76 12.05 -6.95
CA VAL A 511 -40.51 11.10 -8.05
C VAL A 511 -41.16 11.49 -9.39
N ALA A 512 -42.34 12.10 -9.39
CA ALA A 512 -43.07 12.43 -10.62
C ALA A 512 -42.41 13.57 -11.39
N THR A 513 -41.84 14.55 -10.68
CA THR A 513 -41.07 15.64 -11.28
C THR A 513 -39.80 15.13 -11.91
N CYS A 514 -39.08 14.22 -11.26
CA CYS A 514 -37.88 13.63 -11.85
C CYS A 514 -38.23 12.80 -13.09
N GLN A 515 -39.33 12.04 -13.08
CA GLN A 515 -39.81 11.31 -14.27
C GLN A 515 -40.11 12.24 -15.44
N ALA A 516 -40.80 13.36 -15.20
CA ALA A 516 -41.14 14.34 -16.25
C ALA A 516 -39.90 15.03 -16.81
N VAL A 517 -38.98 15.45 -15.93
CA VAL A 517 -37.69 16.05 -16.30
C VAL A 517 -36.89 15.11 -17.19
N ILE A 518 -36.79 13.85 -16.78
CA ILE A 518 -36.03 12.83 -17.49
C ILE A 518 -36.63 12.53 -18.87
N ARG A 519 -37.96 12.38 -18.97
CA ARG A 519 -38.62 12.18 -20.28
C ARG A 519 -38.32 13.32 -21.25
N ALA A 520 -38.33 14.55 -20.77
CA ALA A 520 -38.10 15.71 -21.61
C ALA A 520 -36.62 15.88 -22.02
N VAL A 521 -35.67 15.48 -21.16
CA VAL A 521 -34.23 15.71 -21.36
C VAL A 521 -33.54 14.58 -22.13
N ILE A 522 -33.97 13.33 -21.95
CA ILE A 522 -33.31 12.16 -22.56
C ILE A 522 -33.25 12.25 -24.09
N GLY A 523 -34.29 12.78 -24.72
CA GLY A 523 -34.39 12.85 -26.18
C GLY A 523 -33.65 14.02 -26.82
N ILE A 524 -33.16 14.98 -26.03
CA ILE A 524 -32.52 16.20 -26.54
C ILE A 524 -31.02 15.95 -26.70
N GLY A 525 -30.52 16.20 -27.92
CA GLY A 525 -29.08 16.25 -28.21
C GLY A 525 -28.42 14.91 -28.59
N ILE A 526 -29.17 13.87 -28.94
CA ILE A 526 -28.60 12.58 -29.38
C ILE A 526 -29.12 12.19 -30.77
N GLU A 527 -28.22 11.66 -31.60
CA GLU A 527 -28.54 11.02 -32.87
C GLU A 527 -29.23 9.66 -32.63
N GLU A 528 -30.25 9.33 -33.43
CA GLU A 528 -31.13 8.17 -33.21
C GLU A 528 -30.39 6.81 -33.10
N GLU A 529 -29.18 6.70 -33.67
CA GLU A 529 -28.35 5.50 -33.65
C GLU A 529 -27.65 5.28 -32.29
N ASP A 530 -27.15 6.34 -31.65
CA ASP A 530 -26.41 6.30 -30.37
C ASP A 530 -27.30 6.50 -29.13
N CYS A 531 -28.57 6.90 -29.33
CA CYS A 531 -29.59 7.02 -28.28
C CYS A 531 -29.65 5.80 -27.36
N LYS A 532 -29.52 4.59 -27.92
CA LYS A 532 -29.59 3.38 -27.10
C LYS A 532 -28.43 3.30 -26.11
N HIS A 533 -27.19 3.45 -26.58
CA HIS A 533 -26.02 3.22 -25.73
C HIS A 533 -25.97 4.24 -24.60
N THR A 534 -26.12 5.51 -24.96
CA THR A 534 -26.13 6.66 -24.03
C THR A 534 -27.21 6.51 -22.96
N TRP A 535 -28.45 6.14 -23.31
CA TRP A 535 -29.51 5.97 -22.30
C TRP A 535 -29.24 4.80 -21.36
N MET A 536 -28.58 3.74 -21.84
CA MET A 536 -28.21 2.63 -20.96
C MET A 536 -27.07 3.01 -20.01
N GLU A 537 -26.08 3.76 -20.48
CA GLU A 537 -24.98 4.27 -19.65
C GLU A 537 -25.48 5.26 -18.60
N ASP A 538 -26.36 6.19 -19.00
CA ASP A 538 -26.95 7.15 -18.08
C ASP A 538 -27.85 6.47 -17.04
N ALA A 539 -28.61 5.45 -17.44
CA ALA A 539 -29.37 4.66 -16.49
C ALA A 539 -28.44 3.95 -15.50
N GLU A 540 -27.35 3.31 -15.96
CA GLU A 540 -26.37 2.66 -15.10
C GLU A 540 -25.66 3.66 -14.17
N SER A 541 -25.36 4.86 -14.67
CA SER A 541 -24.82 5.98 -13.89
C SER A 541 -25.81 6.40 -12.79
N CYS A 542 -27.09 6.63 -13.12
CA CYS A 542 -28.13 6.99 -12.15
C CYS A 542 -28.29 5.93 -11.06
N VAL A 543 -28.23 4.64 -11.45
CA VAL A 543 -28.27 3.52 -10.50
C VAL A 543 -27.07 3.55 -9.56
N SER A 544 -25.87 3.85 -10.08
CA SER A 544 -24.67 3.97 -9.25
C SER A 544 -24.72 5.15 -8.27
N HIS A 545 -25.37 6.26 -8.66
CA HIS A 545 -25.60 7.43 -7.80
C HIS A 545 -26.78 7.27 -6.82
N GLY A 546 -27.52 6.16 -6.92
CA GLY A 546 -28.60 5.78 -6.01
C GLY A 546 -29.98 6.35 -6.36
N ALA A 547 -30.15 6.94 -7.55
CA ALA A 547 -31.44 7.45 -8.03
C ALA A 547 -32.19 6.36 -8.82
N LEU A 548 -32.97 5.56 -8.11
CA LEU A 548 -33.63 4.37 -8.64
C LEU A 548 -34.85 4.72 -9.49
N GLU A 549 -35.63 5.72 -9.09
CA GLU A 549 -36.85 6.10 -9.82
C GLU A 549 -36.52 6.85 -11.10
N CYS A 550 -35.42 7.61 -11.09
CA CYS A 550 -34.84 8.20 -12.28
C CYS A 550 -34.46 7.13 -13.30
N ALA A 551 -33.75 6.08 -12.87
CA ALA A 551 -33.41 4.96 -13.73
C ALA A 551 -34.65 4.24 -14.28
N ARG A 552 -35.72 4.08 -13.47
CA ARG A 552 -37.01 3.54 -13.96
C ARG A 552 -37.62 4.40 -15.05
N ALA A 553 -37.58 5.72 -14.90
CA ALA A 553 -38.08 6.67 -15.89
C ALA A 553 -37.29 6.56 -17.20
N ILE A 554 -35.96 6.48 -17.10
CA ILE A 554 -35.05 6.29 -18.24
C ILE A 554 -35.39 4.98 -18.96
N TYR A 555 -35.50 3.87 -18.21
CA TYR A 555 -35.86 2.58 -18.81
C TYR A 555 -37.25 2.58 -19.43
N ALA A 556 -38.26 3.17 -18.78
CA ALA A 556 -39.61 3.26 -19.33
C ALA A 556 -39.63 4.03 -20.66
N HIS A 557 -38.92 5.16 -20.74
CA HIS A 557 -38.78 5.93 -21.97
C HIS A 557 -38.02 5.17 -23.05
N ALA A 558 -36.88 4.56 -22.69
CA ALA A 558 -36.08 3.76 -23.62
C ALA A 558 -36.84 2.57 -24.21
N LEU A 559 -37.73 1.95 -23.43
CA LEU A 559 -38.56 0.82 -23.84
C LEU A 559 -39.72 1.22 -24.74
N GLN A 560 -40.28 2.42 -24.56
CA GLN A 560 -41.30 2.98 -25.48
C GLN A 560 -40.71 3.23 -26.86
N MET A 561 -39.48 3.76 -26.92
CA MET A 561 -38.81 4.07 -28.19
C MET A 561 -38.25 2.83 -28.88
N PHE A 562 -37.74 1.84 -28.13
CA PHE A 562 -37.16 0.61 -28.68
C PHE A 562 -37.82 -0.69 -28.17
N PRO A 563 -39.05 -1.02 -28.58
CA PRO A 563 -39.73 -2.22 -28.11
C PRO A 563 -39.08 -3.54 -28.54
N SER A 564 -38.31 -3.54 -29.63
CA SER A 564 -37.82 -4.76 -30.32
C SER A 564 -36.49 -5.32 -29.80
N LYS A 565 -35.72 -4.55 -29.00
CA LYS A 565 -34.34 -4.91 -28.64
C LYS A 565 -34.27 -5.64 -27.30
N LYS A 566 -33.88 -6.92 -27.31
CA LYS A 566 -33.75 -7.77 -26.10
C LYS A 566 -32.85 -7.20 -25.00
N SER A 567 -31.77 -6.49 -25.36
CA SER A 567 -30.78 -6.04 -24.38
C SER A 567 -31.31 -4.98 -23.42
N VAL A 568 -32.20 -4.10 -23.89
CA VAL A 568 -32.79 -3.02 -23.08
C VAL A 568 -33.74 -3.61 -22.06
N TRP A 569 -34.64 -4.50 -22.50
CA TRP A 569 -35.53 -5.28 -21.63
C TRP A 569 -34.75 -6.09 -20.59
N LEU A 570 -33.65 -6.73 -20.98
CA LEU A 570 -32.83 -7.53 -20.08
C LEU A 570 -32.20 -6.66 -18.97
N ARG A 571 -31.61 -5.52 -19.32
CA ARG A 571 -31.01 -4.61 -18.32
C ARG A 571 -32.07 -3.99 -17.42
N ALA A 572 -33.22 -3.58 -17.96
CA ALA A 572 -34.35 -3.09 -17.16
C ALA A 572 -34.88 -4.16 -16.19
N ALA A 573 -34.97 -5.43 -16.64
CA ALA A 573 -35.40 -6.53 -15.80
C ALA A 573 -34.36 -6.91 -14.73
N TYR A 574 -33.05 -6.82 -15.03
CA TYR A 574 -32.00 -6.95 -14.01
C TYR A 574 -32.03 -5.81 -12.99
N PHE A 575 -32.26 -4.58 -13.46
CA PHE A 575 -32.42 -3.42 -12.59
C PHE A 575 -33.61 -3.61 -11.64
N GLU A 576 -34.78 -3.98 -12.15
CA GLU A 576 -35.95 -4.28 -11.33
C GLU A 576 -35.77 -5.51 -10.44
N LYS A 577 -34.96 -6.51 -10.84
CA LYS A 577 -34.60 -7.61 -9.94
C LYS A 577 -33.78 -7.13 -8.73
N ASN A 578 -32.89 -6.16 -8.92
CA ASN A 578 -31.99 -5.67 -7.88
C ASN A 578 -32.64 -4.63 -6.97
N HIS A 579 -33.48 -3.76 -7.53
CA HIS A 579 -33.99 -2.55 -6.88
C HIS A 579 -35.52 -2.43 -6.90
N GLY A 580 -36.19 -3.27 -7.68
CA GLY A 580 -37.62 -3.19 -7.95
C GLY A 580 -38.50 -3.83 -6.90
N THR A 581 -39.77 -3.41 -6.93
CA THR A 581 -40.85 -4.16 -6.30
C THR A 581 -41.17 -5.39 -7.15
N ARG A 582 -41.65 -6.46 -6.52
CA ARG A 582 -42.00 -7.70 -7.24
C ARG A 582 -43.05 -7.44 -8.32
N GLU A 583 -43.99 -6.55 -8.03
CA GLU A 583 -45.08 -6.16 -8.95
C GLU A 583 -44.57 -5.35 -10.15
N SER A 584 -43.62 -4.43 -9.95
CA SER A 584 -43.02 -3.67 -11.06
C SER A 584 -42.22 -4.59 -12.00
N LEU A 585 -41.48 -5.55 -11.45
CA LEU A 585 -40.78 -6.57 -12.24
C LEU A 585 -41.78 -7.42 -13.06
N GLU A 586 -42.89 -7.84 -12.46
CA GLU A 586 -43.92 -8.62 -13.16
C GLU A 586 -44.59 -7.82 -14.28
N ALA A 587 -44.98 -6.57 -14.00
CA ALA A 587 -45.58 -5.69 -15.00
C ALA A 587 -44.61 -5.43 -16.16
N LEU A 588 -43.32 -5.23 -15.86
CA LEU A 588 -42.28 -5.07 -16.87
C LEU A 588 -42.14 -6.35 -17.70
N LEU A 589 -42.08 -7.52 -17.08
CA LEU A 589 -41.90 -8.80 -17.77
C LEU A 589 -43.11 -9.19 -18.61
N GLN A 590 -44.34 -8.87 -18.17
CA GLN A 590 -45.55 -9.04 -18.98
C GLN A 590 -45.52 -8.16 -20.23
N ARG A 591 -45.12 -6.89 -20.11
CA ARG A 591 -44.92 -6.00 -21.27
C ARG A 591 -43.80 -6.52 -22.18
N ALA A 592 -42.71 -7.01 -21.59
CA ALA A 592 -41.58 -7.55 -22.32
C ALA A 592 -41.97 -8.77 -23.16
N VAL A 593 -42.78 -9.65 -22.60
CA VAL A 593 -43.33 -10.84 -23.27
C VAL A 593 -44.23 -10.47 -24.45
N ALA A 594 -45.06 -9.44 -24.30
CA ALA A 594 -45.94 -8.98 -25.38
C ALA A 594 -45.17 -8.39 -26.57
N HIS A 595 -44.10 -7.61 -26.30
CA HIS A 595 -43.33 -6.93 -27.35
C HIS A 595 -42.16 -7.77 -27.91
N CYS A 596 -41.56 -8.64 -27.10
CA CYS A 596 -40.38 -9.45 -27.43
C CYS A 596 -40.61 -10.96 -27.17
N PRO A 597 -41.45 -11.64 -27.98
CA PRO A 597 -41.79 -13.05 -27.74
C PRO A 597 -40.60 -14.01 -27.92
N LYS A 598 -39.63 -13.67 -28.78
CA LYS A 598 -38.44 -14.50 -29.07
C LYS A 598 -37.35 -14.44 -27.98
N ALA A 599 -37.48 -13.58 -26.98
CA ALA A 599 -36.46 -13.38 -25.96
C ALA A 599 -36.60 -14.39 -24.81
N GLU A 600 -35.96 -15.55 -24.96
CA GLU A 600 -36.03 -16.68 -24.02
C GLU A 600 -35.66 -16.31 -22.57
N VAL A 601 -34.61 -15.51 -22.38
CA VAL A 601 -34.12 -15.13 -21.04
C VAL A 601 -35.16 -14.34 -20.25
N LEU A 602 -36.00 -13.53 -20.91
CA LEU A 602 -37.05 -12.76 -20.24
C LEU A 602 -38.19 -13.67 -19.77
N TRP A 603 -38.56 -14.66 -20.57
CA TRP A 603 -39.50 -15.71 -20.16
C TRP A 603 -38.99 -16.50 -18.96
N LEU A 604 -37.71 -16.87 -18.98
CA LEU A 604 -37.07 -17.55 -17.85
C LEU A 604 -37.04 -16.68 -16.60
N MET A 605 -36.79 -15.38 -16.75
CA MET A 605 -36.80 -14.44 -15.64
C MET A 605 -38.21 -14.28 -15.04
N GLY A 606 -39.25 -14.20 -15.89
CA GLY A 606 -40.65 -14.12 -15.45
C GLY A 606 -41.16 -15.39 -14.80
N ALA A 607 -40.80 -16.56 -15.35
CA ALA A 607 -41.10 -17.83 -14.70
C ALA A 607 -40.42 -17.93 -13.33
N LYS A 608 -39.17 -17.46 -13.22
CA LYS A 608 -38.39 -17.51 -11.99
C LYS A 608 -38.89 -16.51 -10.94
N SER A 609 -39.31 -15.30 -11.32
CA SER A 609 -39.88 -14.33 -10.37
C SER A 609 -41.18 -14.84 -9.77
N LYS A 610 -42.08 -15.39 -10.61
CA LYS A 610 -43.33 -16.02 -10.14
C LYS A 610 -43.08 -17.25 -9.28
N TRP A 611 -42.06 -18.03 -9.62
CA TRP A 611 -41.64 -19.17 -8.81
C TRP A 611 -41.08 -18.77 -7.44
N LEU A 612 -40.31 -17.68 -7.35
CA LEU A 612 -39.84 -17.13 -6.06
C LEU A 612 -40.98 -16.56 -5.23
N ALA A 613 -42.08 -16.16 -5.85
CA ALA A 613 -43.32 -15.76 -5.17
C ALA A 613 -44.20 -16.95 -4.74
N GLU A 614 -43.69 -18.18 -4.87
CA GLU A 614 -44.37 -19.45 -4.56
C GLU A 614 -45.63 -19.74 -5.39
N ASP A 615 -45.95 -18.91 -6.39
CA ASP A 615 -47.03 -19.14 -7.35
C ASP A 615 -46.57 -20.05 -8.49
N VAL A 616 -46.50 -21.34 -8.18
CA VAL A 616 -46.12 -22.41 -9.11
C VAL A 616 -47.10 -22.53 -10.28
N PRO A 617 -48.44 -22.47 -10.10
CA PRO A 617 -49.38 -22.53 -11.21
C PRO A 617 -49.22 -21.37 -12.21
N ALA A 618 -49.03 -20.13 -11.76
CA ALA A 618 -48.83 -19.00 -12.67
C ALA A 618 -47.49 -19.12 -13.43
N ALA A 619 -46.42 -19.57 -12.76
CA ALA A 619 -45.14 -19.82 -13.42
C ALA A 619 -45.27 -20.90 -14.51
N ARG A 620 -46.06 -21.96 -14.27
CA ARG A 620 -46.39 -22.98 -15.28
C ARG A 620 -47.18 -22.39 -16.45
N SER A 621 -48.13 -21.51 -16.18
CA SER A 621 -48.92 -20.83 -17.23
C SER A 621 -48.02 -19.95 -18.11
N ILE A 622 -47.10 -19.20 -17.51
CA ILE A 622 -46.13 -18.37 -18.25
C ILE A 622 -45.19 -19.23 -19.08
N LEU A 623 -44.71 -20.37 -18.56
CA LEU A 623 -43.90 -21.32 -19.34
C LEU A 623 -44.71 -21.99 -20.46
N ALA A 624 -46.01 -22.24 -20.26
CA ALA A 624 -46.90 -22.74 -21.31
C ALA A 624 -47.07 -21.72 -22.44
N LEU A 625 -47.25 -20.44 -22.11
CA LEU A 625 -47.24 -19.34 -23.06
C LEU A 625 -45.87 -19.24 -23.77
N ALA A 626 -44.77 -19.44 -23.04
CA ALA A 626 -43.43 -19.46 -23.61
C ALA A 626 -43.24 -20.61 -24.61
N PHE A 627 -43.85 -21.79 -24.39
CA PHE A 627 -43.84 -22.90 -25.36
C PHE A 627 -44.65 -22.59 -26.62
N GLN A 628 -45.76 -21.85 -26.50
CA GLN A 628 -46.52 -21.39 -27.67
C GLN A 628 -45.72 -20.38 -28.49
N ALA A 629 -45.00 -19.48 -27.82
CA ALA A 629 -44.18 -18.47 -28.47
C ALA A 629 -42.89 -19.07 -29.08
N ASN A 630 -42.24 -20.02 -28.39
CA ASN A 630 -40.97 -20.61 -28.76
C ASN A 630 -40.98 -22.15 -28.63
N PRO A 631 -41.39 -22.87 -29.68
CA PRO A 631 -41.46 -24.34 -29.65
C PRO A 631 -40.09 -25.05 -29.56
N ASN A 632 -39.01 -24.40 -30.00
CA ASN A 632 -37.70 -25.04 -30.22
C ASN A 632 -36.66 -24.74 -29.13
N SER A 633 -37.00 -23.96 -28.10
CA SER A 633 -36.00 -23.43 -27.16
C SER A 633 -35.64 -24.41 -26.05
N GLU A 634 -34.39 -24.87 -26.05
CA GLU A 634 -33.83 -25.82 -25.08
C GLU A 634 -33.89 -25.30 -23.63
N GLU A 635 -33.62 -24.00 -23.42
CA GLU A 635 -33.51 -23.44 -22.07
C GLU A 635 -34.86 -23.40 -21.35
N ILE A 636 -35.95 -23.19 -22.09
CA ILE A 636 -37.33 -23.19 -21.58
C ILE A 636 -37.72 -24.60 -21.16
N TRP A 637 -37.41 -25.62 -21.97
CA TRP A 637 -37.62 -27.03 -21.60
C TRP A 637 -36.89 -27.38 -20.31
N LEU A 638 -35.62 -26.99 -20.20
CA LEU A 638 -34.82 -27.26 -19.00
C LEU A 638 -35.33 -26.51 -17.77
N ALA A 639 -35.86 -25.29 -17.93
CA ALA A 639 -36.45 -24.53 -16.84
C ALA A 639 -37.79 -25.10 -16.39
N ALA A 640 -38.63 -25.57 -17.32
CA ALA A 640 -39.86 -26.27 -16.99
C ALA A 640 -39.57 -27.56 -16.21
N VAL A 641 -38.58 -28.35 -16.66
CA VAL A 641 -38.15 -29.55 -15.94
C VAL A 641 -37.60 -29.21 -14.57
N LYS A 642 -36.83 -28.12 -14.44
CA LYS A 642 -36.33 -27.66 -13.14
C LYS A 642 -37.49 -27.35 -12.19
N LEU A 643 -38.47 -26.56 -12.63
CA LEU A 643 -39.63 -26.17 -11.84
C LEU A 643 -40.46 -27.39 -11.40
N GLU A 644 -40.71 -28.34 -12.29
CA GLU A 644 -41.46 -29.56 -11.92
C GLU A 644 -40.64 -30.47 -11.00
N SER A 645 -39.31 -30.55 -11.19
CA SER A 645 -38.43 -31.35 -10.33
C SER A 645 -38.30 -30.82 -8.90
N GLU A 646 -38.44 -29.51 -8.70
CA GLU A 646 -38.40 -28.89 -7.37
C GLU A 646 -39.73 -29.00 -6.61
N ASN A 647 -40.84 -29.21 -7.34
CA ASN A 647 -42.18 -29.40 -6.77
C ASN A 647 -42.58 -30.88 -6.58
N ASN A 648 -41.61 -31.80 -6.70
CA ASN A 648 -41.81 -33.26 -6.57
C ASN A 648 -42.74 -33.92 -7.61
N GLU A 649 -43.13 -33.22 -8.68
CA GLU A 649 -43.98 -33.75 -9.76
C GLU A 649 -43.12 -34.43 -10.85
N TYR A 650 -42.41 -35.49 -10.45
CA TYR A 650 -41.40 -36.14 -11.26
C TYR A 650 -41.95 -36.85 -12.50
N GLU A 651 -43.18 -37.37 -12.45
CA GLU A 651 -43.80 -38.04 -13.59
C GLU A 651 -44.09 -37.06 -14.74
N ARG A 652 -44.57 -35.86 -14.39
CA ARG A 652 -44.77 -34.79 -15.37
C ARG A 652 -43.44 -34.32 -15.94
N ALA A 653 -42.42 -34.19 -15.09
CA ALA A 653 -41.06 -33.86 -15.54
C ALA A 653 -40.49 -34.92 -16.50
N ARG A 654 -40.74 -36.22 -16.26
CA ARG A 654 -40.37 -37.31 -17.19
C ARG A 654 -41.05 -37.18 -18.55
N ARG A 655 -42.37 -36.90 -18.57
CA ARG A 655 -43.13 -36.70 -19.81
C ARG A 655 -42.64 -35.47 -20.58
N LEU A 656 -42.35 -34.37 -19.88
CA LEU A 656 -41.78 -33.16 -20.46
C LEU A 656 -40.38 -33.44 -21.03
N LEU A 657 -39.52 -34.21 -20.34
CA LEU A 657 -38.22 -34.61 -20.84
C LEU A 657 -38.30 -35.59 -22.02
N ALA A 658 -39.28 -36.49 -22.06
CA ALA A 658 -39.53 -37.34 -23.22
C ALA A 658 -39.90 -36.50 -24.44
N LYS A 659 -40.79 -35.51 -24.26
CA LYS A 659 -41.14 -34.55 -25.31
C LYS A 659 -39.95 -33.67 -25.71
N ALA A 660 -39.15 -33.21 -24.77
CA ALA A 660 -37.94 -32.43 -25.03
C ALA A 660 -36.90 -33.24 -25.82
N ARG A 661 -36.72 -34.53 -25.51
CA ARG A 661 -35.86 -35.45 -26.27
C ARG A 661 -36.31 -35.60 -27.73
N SER A 662 -37.62 -35.60 -28.00
CA SER A 662 -38.13 -35.66 -29.38
C SER A 662 -38.08 -34.32 -30.12
N SER A 663 -38.28 -33.21 -29.40
CA SER A 663 -38.46 -31.88 -30.00
C SER A 663 -37.15 -31.12 -30.19
N ALA A 664 -36.24 -31.22 -29.22
CA ALA A 664 -34.93 -30.57 -29.21
C ALA A 664 -33.91 -31.50 -28.52
N PRO A 665 -33.45 -32.56 -29.20
CA PRO A 665 -32.48 -33.50 -28.64
C PRO A 665 -31.13 -32.82 -28.53
N THR A 666 -30.81 -32.20 -27.38
CA THR A 666 -29.46 -31.66 -27.11
C THR A 666 -28.82 -32.40 -25.96
N ALA A 667 -27.49 -32.57 -25.98
CA ALA A 667 -26.74 -33.26 -24.92
C ALA A 667 -27.06 -32.72 -23.51
N ARG A 668 -27.41 -31.43 -23.39
CA ARG A 668 -27.83 -30.79 -22.13
C ARG A 668 -29.20 -31.27 -21.63
N VAL A 669 -30.14 -31.56 -22.53
CA VAL A 669 -31.45 -32.15 -22.20
C VAL A 669 -31.27 -33.59 -21.72
N PHE A 670 -30.47 -34.38 -22.45
CA PHE A 670 -30.11 -35.75 -22.03
C PHE A 670 -29.37 -35.77 -20.69
N MET A 671 -28.47 -34.81 -20.46
CA MET A 671 -27.82 -34.65 -19.15
C MET A 671 -28.84 -34.47 -18.02
N LYS A 672 -29.89 -33.68 -18.26
CA LYS A 672 -30.91 -33.40 -17.24
C LYS A 672 -31.87 -34.57 -17.05
N SER A 673 -32.16 -35.33 -18.10
CA SER A 673 -32.93 -36.57 -17.95
C SER A 673 -32.17 -37.64 -17.17
N VAL A 674 -30.88 -37.82 -17.47
CA VAL A 674 -29.99 -38.70 -16.68
C VAL A 674 -30.00 -38.27 -15.22
N LYS A 675 -29.82 -36.97 -14.95
CA LYS A 675 -29.85 -36.45 -13.57
C LYS A 675 -31.17 -36.69 -12.86
N LEU A 676 -32.30 -36.59 -13.55
CA LEU A 676 -33.61 -36.80 -12.95
C LEU A 676 -33.78 -38.25 -12.50
N GLU A 677 -33.48 -39.23 -13.35
CA GLU A 677 -33.52 -40.64 -12.96
C GLU A 677 -32.49 -40.98 -11.87
N TRP A 678 -31.34 -40.31 -11.92
CA TRP A 678 -30.30 -40.48 -10.91
C TRP A 678 -30.71 -39.97 -9.52
N VAL A 679 -31.40 -38.82 -9.45
CA VAL A 679 -31.95 -38.28 -8.18
C VAL A 679 -33.05 -39.19 -7.62
N LEU A 680 -33.84 -39.82 -8.49
CA LEU A 680 -34.91 -40.74 -8.09
C LEU A 680 -34.40 -42.12 -7.66
N GLY A 681 -33.09 -42.39 -7.78
CA GLY A 681 -32.47 -43.66 -7.40
C GLY A 681 -32.62 -44.78 -8.44
N ASN A 682 -33.16 -44.49 -9.63
CA ASN A 682 -33.28 -45.44 -10.72
C ASN A 682 -31.94 -45.55 -11.48
N ILE A 683 -30.97 -46.23 -10.87
CA ILE A 683 -29.59 -46.31 -11.37
C ILE A 683 -29.49 -47.01 -12.73
N GLU A 684 -30.25 -48.08 -12.94
CA GLU A 684 -30.22 -48.85 -14.20
C GLU A 684 -30.75 -48.06 -15.39
N ALA A 685 -31.93 -47.45 -15.24
CA ALA A 685 -32.51 -46.58 -16.26
C ALA A 685 -31.63 -45.33 -16.51
N ALA A 686 -30.99 -44.79 -15.47
CA ALA A 686 -30.04 -43.69 -15.62
C ALA A 686 -28.79 -44.11 -16.41
N HIS A 687 -28.29 -45.33 -16.21
CA HIS A 687 -27.19 -45.90 -16.99
C HIS A 687 -27.58 -46.11 -18.46
N GLU A 688 -28.74 -46.70 -18.73
CA GLU A 688 -29.25 -46.88 -20.10
C GLU A 688 -29.38 -45.53 -20.83
N LEU A 689 -30.05 -44.55 -20.21
CA LEU A 689 -30.18 -43.21 -20.77
C LEU A 689 -28.83 -42.52 -20.97
N CYS A 690 -27.85 -42.73 -20.09
CA CYS A 690 -26.48 -42.26 -20.27
C CYS A 690 -25.83 -42.90 -21.50
N THR A 691 -25.98 -44.21 -21.68
CA THR A 691 -25.37 -44.91 -22.82
C THR A 691 -26.03 -44.53 -24.15
N GLU A 692 -27.35 -44.36 -24.18
CA GLU A 692 -28.06 -43.83 -25.35
C GLU A 692 -27.63 -42.40 -25.66
N ALA A 693 -27.58 -41.55 -24.64
CA ALA A 693 -27.14 -40.18 -24.80
C ALA A 693 -25.70 -40.10 -25.32
N LEU A 694 -24.81 -40.98 -24.85
CA LEU A 694 -23.43 -41.06 -25.33
C LEU A 694 -23.35 -41.57 -26.77
N LYS A 695 -24.19 -42.53 -27.21
CA LYS A 695 -24.24 -42.95 -28.62
C LYS A 695 -24.57 -41.78 -29.56
N HIS A 696 -25.45 -40.87 -29.12
CA HIS A 696 -25.80 -39.67 -29.88
C HIS A 696 -24.78 -38.53 -29.73
N TYR A 697 -24.20 -38.38 -28.54
CA TYR A 697 -23.35 -37.25 -28.16
C TYR A 697 -22.05 -37.71 -27.50
N GLU A 698 -21.18 -38.33 -28.30
CA GLU A 698 -19.90 -38.87 -27.83
C GLU A 698 -18.89 -37.79 -27.40
N ASP A 699 -18.98 -36.60 -28.00
CA ASP A 699 -18.06 -35.48 -27.78
C ASP A 699 -18.31 -34.74 -26.45
N PHE A 700 -19.48 -34.91 -25.83
CA PHE A 700 -19.85 -34.12 -24.66
C PHE A 700 -19.28 -34.72 -23.35
N PRO A 701 -18.28 -34.08 -22.70
CA PRO A 701 -17.53 -34.67 -21.59
C PRO A 701 -18.36 -34.86 -20.32
N LYS A 702 -19.40 -34.05 -20.12
CA LYS A 702 -20.19 -34.07 -18.87
C LYS A 702 -21.13 -35.27 -18.79
N LEU A 703 -21.50 -35.86 -19.93
CA LEU A 703 -22.19 -37.14 -19.99
C LEU A 703 -21.27 -38.27 -19.50
N TRP A 704 -20.01 -38.29 -19.95
CA TRP A 704 -19.00 -39.23 -19.45
C TRP A 704 -18.74 -39.07 -17.95
N MET A 705 -18.73 -37.82 -17.44
CA MET A 705 -18.62 -37.55 -16.01
C MET A 705 -19.78 -38.15 -15.22
N MET A 706 -21.03 -37.95 -15.66
CA MET A 706 -22.20 -38.50 -14.98
C MET A 706 -22.23 -40.03 -15.04
N ARG A 707 -21.86 -40.62 -16.18
CA ARG A 707 -21.76 -42.08 -16.29
C ARG A 707 -20.77 -42.66 -15.28
N GLY A 708 -19.57 -42.09 -15.18
CA GLY A 708 -18.58 -42.57 -14.21
C GLY A 708 -19.02 -42.34 -12.75
N GLN A 709 -19.73 -41.23 -12.45
CA GLN A 709 -20.27 -40.99 -11.11
C GLN A 709 -21.42 -41.93 -10.73
N ILE A 710 -22.27 -42.29 -11.69
CA ILE A 710 -23.33 -43.30 -11.49
C ILE A 710 -22.68 -44.65 -11.17
N GLU A 711 -21.67 -45.05 -11.96
CA GLU A 711 -20.92 -46.30 -11.73
C GLU A 711 -20.12 -46.30 -10.42
N GLU A 712 -19.60 -45.14 -9.99
CA GLU A 712 -18.98 -44.97 -8.67
C GLU A 712 -19.97 -45.24 -7.53
N GLN A 713 -21.22 -44.79 -7.68
CA GLN A 713 -22.27 -45.05 -6.69
C GLN A 713 -22.76 -46.49 -6.70
N SER A 714 -22.67 -47.17 -7.85
CA SER A 714 -22.95 -48.61 -7.98
C SER A 714 -21.80 -49.50 -7.49
N GLU A 715 -20.77 -48.93 -6.85
CA GLU A 715 -19.55 -49.60 -6.36
C GLU A 715 -18.73 -50.35 -7.43
N HIS A 716 -19.06 -50.21 -8.72
CA HIS A 716 -18.36 -50.81 -9.84
C HIS A 716 -17.17 -49.94 -10.30
N ASN A 717 -16.15 -49.85 -9.45
CA ASN A 717 -14.97 -49.00 -9.68
C ASN A 717 -14.26 -49.28 -11.02
N GLU A 718 -14.28 -50.51 -11.53
CA GLU A 718 -13.64 -50.85 -12.81
C GLU A 718 -14.39 -50.31 -14.02
N LYS A 719 -15.73 -50.41 -14.01
CA LYS A 719 -16.59 -49.84 -15.05
C LYS A 719 -16.53 -48.32 -15.04
N ALA A 720 -16.43 -47.70 -13.86
CA ALA A 720 -16.20 -46.26 -13.72
C ALA A 720 -14.87 -45.83 -14.35
N ARG A 721 -13.77 -46.56 -14.09
CA ARG A 721 -12.47 -46.32 -14.75
C ARG A 721 -12.55 -46.47 -16.27
N GLU A 722 -13.28 -47.47 -16.76
CA GLU A 722 -13.47 -47.67 -18.19
C GLU A 722 -14.24 -46.49 -18.80
N ALA A 723 -15.36 -46.08 -18.19
CA ALA A 723 -16.17 -44.96 -18.64
C ALA A 723 -15.36 -43.66 -18.71
N TYR A 724 -14.56 -43.36 -17.68
CA TYR A 724 -13.69 -42.19 -17.69
C TYR A 724 -12.57 -42.31 -18.73
N ASN A 725 -11.92 -43.47 -18.89
CA ASN A 725 -10.87 -43.65 -19.90
C ASN A 725 -11.42 -43.57 -21.33
N GLN A 726 -12.61 -44.13 -21.59
CA GLN A 726 -13.30 -43.97 -22.88
C GLN A 726 -13.63 -42.50 -23.13
N GLY A 727 -14.16 -41.80 -22.12
CA GLY A 727 -14.38 -40.37 -22.17
C GLY A 727 -13.09 -39.62 -22.51
N LEU A 728 -11.99 -39.84 -21.80
CA LEU A 728 -10.71 -39.15 -22.04
C LEU A 728 -10.04 -39.46 -23.38
N LYS A 729 -10.37 -40.59 -24.01
CA LYS A 729 -9.96 -40.89 -25.38
C LYS A 729 -10.73 -40.04 -26.39
N LYS A 730 -12.04 -39.85 -26.16
CA LYS A 730 -12.92 -39.10 -27.07
C LYS A 730 -12.87 -37.58 -26.83
N CYS A 731 -12.92 -37.15 -25.56
CA CYS A 731 -12.79 -35.75 -25.13
C CYS A 731 -11.49 -35.54 -24.31
N PRO A 732 -10.33 -35.38 -24.98
CA PRO A 732 -9.03 -35.22 -24.30
C PRO A 732 -8.87 -33.86 -23.60
N HIS A 733 -9.60 -32.83 -24.02
CA HIS A 733 -9.41 -31.45 -23.56
C HIS A 733 -10.22 -31.09 -22.30
N SER A 734 -11.15 -31.94 -21.84
CA SER A 734 -11.95 -31.63 -20.67
C SER A 734 -11.17 -31.86 -19.37
N MET A 735 -10.81 -30.78 -18.67
CA MET A 735 -10.03 -30.83 -17.42
C MET A 735 -10.76 -31.59 -16.31
N SER A 736 -12.05 -31.31 -16.10
CA SER A 736 -12.84 -31.90 -15.01
C SER A 736 -12.93 -33.43 -15.06
N LEU A 737 -12.87 -34.02 -16.27
CA LEU A 737 -12.89 -35.47 -16.44
C LEU A 737 -11.56 -36.10 -16.01
N TRP A 738 -10.43 -35.44 -16.29
CA TRP A 738 -9.12 -35.85 -15.78
C TRP A 738 -9.08 -35.79 -14.25
N LEU A 739 -9.69 -34.76 -13.65
CA LEU A 739 -9.76 -34.63 -12.20
C LEU A 739 -10.59 -35.74 -11.55
N LEU A 740 -11.74 -36.09 -12.14
CA LEU A 740 -12.57 -37.19 -11.64
C LEU A 740 -11.83 -38.53 -11.74
N LEU A 741 -11.18 -38.82 -12.87
CA LEU A 741 -10.39 -40.04 -12.99
C LEU A 741 -9.24 -40.08 -11.98
N SER A 742 -8.52 -38.97 -11.80
CA SER A 742 -7.44 -38.91 -10.81
C SER A 742 -7.94 -39.14 -9.38
N ARG A 743 -9.08 -38.51 -9.01
CA ARG A 743 -9.68 -38.68 -7.68
C ARG A 743 -10.22 -40.09 -7.47
N LEU A 744 -10.74 -40.74 -8.52
CA LEU A 744 -11.17 -42.14 -8.47
C LEU A 744 -9.97 -43.06 -8.19
N GLU A 745 -8.88 -42.93 -8.95
CA GLU A 745 -7.67 -43.75 -8.77
C GLU A 745 -6.99 -43.52 -7.40
N GLU A 746 -7.09 -42.29 -6.88
CA GLU A 746 -6.66 -41.97 -5.52
C GLU A 746 -7.53 -42.66 -4.45
N ARG A 747 -8.86 -42.65 -4.60
CA ARG A 747 -9.78 -43.37 -3.68
C ARG A 747 -9.57 -44.89 -3.71
N VAL A 748 -9.24 -45.43 -4.88
CA VAL A 748 -8.89 -46.85 -5.08
C VAL A 748 -7.52 -47.19 -4.45
N GLY A 749 -6.71 -46.18 -4.08
CA GLY A 749 -5.42 -46.35 -3.40
C GLY A 749 -4.22 -46.48 -4.34
N GLN A 750 -4.40 -46.39 -5.66
CA GLN A 750 -3.33 -46.49 -6.65
C GLN A 750 -2.75 -45.11 -6.99
N LEU A 751 -2.02 -44.54 -6.04
CA LEU A 751 -1.51 -43.17 -6.13
C LEU A 751 -0.51 -42.95 -7.28
N THR A 752 0.32 -43.94 -7.60
CA THR A 752 1.27 -43.88 -8.72
C THR A 752 0.55 -43.79 -10.07
N ARG A 753 -0.55 -44.52 -10.21
CA ARG A 753 -1.41 -44.47 -11.40
C ARG A 753 -2.09 -43.12 -11.52
N ALA A 754 -2.63 -42.58 -10.42
CA ALA A 754 -3.20 -41.24 -10.38
C ALA A 754 -2.20 -40.16 -10.82
N ARG A 755 -0.94 -40.22 -10.34
CA ARG A 755 0.16 -39.35 -10.84
C ARG A 755 0.36 -39.48 -12.34
N SER A 756 0.42 -40.71 -12.86
CA SER A 756 0.62 -40.95 -14.30
C SER A 756 -0.53 -40.41 -15.15
N ILE A 757 -1.76 -40.46 -14.64
CA ILE A 757 -2.95 -39.91 -15.29
C ILE A 757 -2.89 -38.38 -15.28
N LEU A 758 -2.53 -37.75 -14.16
CA LEU A 758 -2.37 -36.30 -14.09
C LEU A 758 -1.21 -35.80 -14.96
N GLU A 759 -0.11 -36.54 -15.03
CA GLU A 759 1.00 -36.19 -15.91
C GLU A 759 0.62 -36.30 -17.39
N LYS A 760 -0.10 -37.37 -17.78
CA LYS A 760 -0.71 -37.47 -19.11
C LYS A 760 -1.68 -36.33 -19.39
N SER A 761 -2.45 -35.92 -18.39
CA SER A 761 -3.39 -34.80 -18.51
C SER A 761 -2.68 -33.47 -18.78
N ARG A 762 -1.57 -33.20 -18.08
CA ARG A 762 -0.73 -32.01 -18.28
C ARG A 762 -0.02 -32.00 -19.63
N LEU A 763 0.37 -33.18 -20.13
CA LEU A 763 0.96 -33.29 -21.45
C LEU A 763 -0.07 -33.03 -22.55
N LYS A 764 -1.29 -33.55 -22.39
CA LYS A 764 -2.38 -33.38 -23.36
C LYS A 764 -2.99 -31.98 -23.34
N ASN A 765 -3.06 -31.35 -22.17
CA ASN A 765 -3.51 -29.97 -21.98
C ASN A 765 -2.41 -29.17 -21.28
N PRO A 766 -1.38 -28.72 -22.03
CA PRO A 766 -0.35 -27.85 -21.47
C PRO A 766 -0.96 -26.55 -20.94
N GLN A 767 -0.39 -26.00 -19.86
CA GLN A 767 -0.73 -24.68 -19.30
C GLN A 767 -2.12 -24.53 -18.64
N SER A 768 -2.83 -25.63 -18.34
CA SER A 768 -4.07 -25.51 -17.57
C SER A 768 -3.82 -25.49 -16.06
N PRO A 769 -4.29 -24.46 -15.32
CA PRO A 769 -4.01 -24.33 -13.90
C PRO A 769 -4.76 -25.34 -13.01
N ASP A 770 -5.95 -25.80 -13.40
CA ASP A 770 -6.74 -26.78 -12.63
C ASP A 770 -6.03 -28.14 -12.50
N LEU A 771 -5.41 -28.61 -13.59
CA LEU A 771 -4.66 -29.87 -13.60
C LEU A 771 -3.37 -29.78 -12.77
N TRP A 772 -2.70 -28.62 -12.84
CA TRP A 772 -1.54 -28.33 -12.01
C TRP A 772 -1.92 -28.32 -10.53
N LEU A 773 -2.99 -27.62 -10.16
CA LEU A 773 -3.49 -27.54 -8.79
C LEU A 773 -3.83 -28.92 -8.24
N GLU A 774 -4.55 -29.76 -8.98
CA GLU A 774 -4.89 -31.10 -8.51
C GLU A 774 -3.65 -32.00 -8.37
N SER A 775 -2.64 -31.85 -9.23
CA SER A 775 -1.39 -32.57 -9.05
C SER A 775 -0.63 -32.15 -7.80
N VAL A 776 -0.64 -30.86 -7.47
CA VAL A 776 -0.03 -30.35 -6.23
C VAL A 776 -0.81 -30.86 -5.01
N ARG A 777 -2.15 -30.83 -5.06
CA ARG A 777 -2.99 -31.34 -3.97
C ARG A 777 -2.88 -32.84 -3.77
N LEU A 778 -2.71 -33.61 -4.84
CA LEU A 778 -2.48 -35.05 -4.75
C LEU A 778 -1.19 -35.34 -3.98
N GLU A 779 -0.09 -34.66 -4.32
CA GLU A 779 1.17 -34.82 -3.59
C GLU A 779 1.08 -34.33 -2.14
N PHE A 780 0.33 -33.26 -1.90
CA PHE A 780 0.09 -32.76 -0.56
C PHE A 780 -0.71 -33.75 0.29
N ARG A 781 -1.77 -34.36 -0.26
CA ARG A 781 -2.58 -35.40 0.39
C ARG A 781 -1.78 -36.69 0.63
N ALA A 782 -0.83 -37.01 -0.25
CA ALA A 782 0.12 -38.11 -0.07
C ALA A 782 1.20 -37.84 1.01
N GLY A 783 1.26 -36.62 1.55
CA GLY A 783 2.27 -36.22 2.55
C GLY A 783 3.61 -35.76 1.97
N LEU A 784 3.79 -35.77 0.64
CA LEU A 784 5.03 -35.38 -0.04
C LEU A 784 5.07 -33.86 -0.30
N LYS A 785 5.12 -33.08 0.79
CA LYS A 785 5.08 -31.60 0.74
C LYS A 785 6.19 -30.98 -0.10
N ASN A 786 7.40 -31.56 -0.08
CA ASN A 786 8.53 -31.04 -0.85
C ASN A 786 8.28 -31.15 -2.37
N ILE A 787 7.73 -32.29 -2.80
CA ILE A 787 7.39 -32.51 -4.20
C ILE A 787 6.22 -31.60 -4.60
N ALA A 788 5.22 -31.45 -3.73
CA ALA A 788 4.11 -30.51 -3.93
C ALA A 788 4.62 -29.06 -4.16
N ASN A 789 5.56 -28.58 -3.34
CA ASN A 789 6.15 -27.25 -3.49
C ASN A 789 6.96 -27.09 -4.79
N THR A 790 7.73 -28.12 -5.17
CA THR A 790 8.47 -28.07 -6.45
C THR A 790 7.55 -28.11 -7.67
N LEU A 791 6.47 -28.89 -7.61
CA LEU A 791 5.43 -28.90 -8.65
C LEU A 791 4.68 -27.56 -8.69
N MET A 792 4.41 -26.94 -7.54
CA MET A 792 3.80 -25.61 -7.49
C MET A 792 4.73 -24.55 -8.10
N ALA A 793 6.04 -24.62 -7.85
CA ALA A 793 7.00 -23.72 -8.48
C ALA A 793 7.01 -23.88 -10.01
N LYS A 794 6.95 -25.11 -10.53
CA LYS A 794 6.81 -25.38 -11.98
C LYS A 794 5.47 -24.85 -12.53
N ALA A 795 4.37 -25.07 -11.81
CA ALA A 795 3.06 -24.58 -12.20
C ALA A 795 3.03 -23.05 -12.32
N LEU A 796 3.65 -22.33 -11.37
CA LEU A 796 3.75 -20.87 -11.40
C LEU A 796 4.72 -20.34 -12.47
N GLN A 797 5.71 -21.14 -12.91
CA GLN A 797 6.58 -20.80 -14.04
C GLN A 797 5.81 -20.84 -15.37
N GLU A 798 4.98 -21.86 -15.57
CA GLU A 798 4.17 -21.99 -16.78
C GLU A 798 2.97 -21.05 -16.78
N CYS A 799 2.33 -20.84 -15.61
CA CYS A 799 1.09 -20.09 -15.44
C CYS A 799 1.22 -19.04 -14.32
N PRO A 800 1.94 -17.92 -14.54
CA PRO A 800 2.20 -16.93 -13.50
C PRO A 800 0.97 -16.09 -13.13
N ASN A 801 -0.06 -16.03 -13.97
CA ASN A 801 -1.24 -15.16 -13.78
C ASN A 801 -2.48 -15.93 -13.28
N SER A 802 -2.33 -17.17 -12.81
CA SER A 802 -3.45 -17.98 -12.35
C SER A 802 -3.73 -17.80 -10.86
N GLY A 803 -4.89 -17.26 -10.51
CA GLY A 803 -5.26 -17.01 -9.12
C GLY A 803 -5.45 -18.26 -8.27
N ILE A 804 -5.98 -19.35 -8.84
CA ILE A 804 -6.15 -20.62 -8.11
C ILE A 804 -4.81 -21.25 -7.68
N LEU A 805 -3.77 -21.16 -8.53
CA LEU A 805 -2.44 -21.65 -8.21
C LEU A 805 -1.78 -20.80 -7.13
N TRP A 806 -1.90 -19.47 -7.23
CA TRP A 806 -1.40 -18.57 -6.20
C TRP A 806 -2.11 -18.75 -4.85
N ALA A 807 -3.43 -18.96 -4.85
CA ALA A 807 -4.20 -19.22 -3.63
C ALA A 807 -3.71 -20.47 -2.91
N GLU A 808 -3.45 -21.56 -3.65
CA GLU A 808 -2.90 -22.79 -3.10
C GLU A 808 -1.41 -22.63 -2.71
N ALA A 809 -0.62 -21.88 -3.48
CA ALA A 809 0.77 -21.58 -3.16
C ALA A 809 0.89 -20.83 -1.82
N VAL A 810 0.00 -19.87 -1.54
CA VAL A 810 -0.05 -19.18 -0.24
C VAL A 810 -0.34 -20.16 0.91
N PHE A 811 -1.14 -21.20 0.68
CA PHE A 811 -1.44 -22.20 1.70
C PHE A 811 -0.29 -23.19 1.94
N LEU A 812 0.41 -23.59 0.87
CA LEU A 812 1.52 -24.55 0.92
C LEU A 812 2.77 -24.01 1.63
N GLU A 813 3.01 -22.70 1.54
CA GLU A 813 4.12 -22.06 2.24
C GLU A 813 3.96 -22.13 3.77
N ALA A 814 5.09 -22.11 4.47
CA ALA A 814 5.11 -22.07 5.94
C ALA A 814 4.43 -20.79 6.45
N ARG A 815 3.72 -20.88 7.60
CA ARG A 815 2.89 -19.79 8.15
C ARG A 815 3.54 -18.38 8.12
N PRO A 816 4.82 -18.18 8.50
CA PRO A 816 5.46 -16.86 8.47
C PRO A 816 5.68 -16.30 7.05
N GLN A 817 5.93 -17.17 6.08
CA GLN A 817 6.25 -16.81 4.69
C GLN A 817 4.98 -16.56 3.85
N ARG A 818 3.81 -17.00 4.33
CA ARG A 818 2.53 -16.78 3.64
C ARG A 818 2.25 -15.31 3.39
N LYS A 819 2.64 -14.43 4.31
CA LYS A 819 2.40 -12.99 4.19
C LYS A 819 3.11 -12.40 2.97
N THR A 820 4.40 -12.67 2.79
CA THR A 820 5.15 -12.18 1.62
C THR A 820 4.66 -12.83 0.33
N LYS A 821 4.39 -14.14 0.36
CA LYS A 821 3.85 -14.87 -0.80
C LYS A 821 2.48 -14.34 -1.25
N SER A 822 1.63 -13.97 -0.30
CA SER A 822 0.31 -13.40 -0.58
C SER A 822 0.40 -12.00 -1.20
N VAL A 823 1.43 -11.21 -0.84
CA VAL A 823 1.71 -9.92 -1.47
C VAL A 823 2.22 -10.12 -2.90
N ASP A 824 3.08 -11.12 -3.13
CA ASP A 824 3.52 -11.48 -4.48
C ASP A 824 2.35 -11.95 -5.35
N ALA A 825 1.45 -12.76 -4.77
CA ALA A 825 0.23 -13.22 -5.42
C ALA A 825 -0.67 -12.05 -5.82
N LEU A 826 -0.88 -11.08 -4.92
CA LEU A 826 -1.64 -9.87 -5.23
C LEU A 826 -0.95 -9.10 -6.36
N LYS A 827 0.36 -8.82 -6.27
CA LYS A 827 1.10 -8.10 -7.33
C LYS A 827 0.99 -8.75 -8.71
N LYS A 828 0.86 -10.09 -8.76
CA LYS A 828 0.69 -10.84 -10.02
C LYS A 828 -0.76 -10.90 -10.48
N CYS A 829 -1.70 -11.02 -9.54
CA CYS A 829 -3.13 -11.23 -9.79
C CYS A 829 -3.97 -10.35 -8.83
N GLU A 830 -3.96 -9.02 -9.02
CA GLU A 830 -4.55 -8.07 -8.05
C GLU A 830 -6.08 -8.18 -7.93
N HIS A 831 -6.75 -8.57 -9.02
CA HIS A 831 -8.21 -8.64 -9.09
C HIS A 831 -8.75 -10.08 -9.15
N ASP A 832 -7.95 -11.09 -8.81
CA ASP A 832 -8.44 -12.46 -8.80
C ASP A 832 -9.13 -12.81 -7.45
N PRO A 833 -10.39 -13.28 -7.48
CA PRO A 833 -11.14 -13.61 -6.27
C PRO A 833 -10.51 -14.72 -5.41
N HIS A 834 -9.84 -15.71 -6.01
CA HIS A 834 -9.22 -16.80 -5.27
C HIS A 834 -8.02 -16.32 -4.47
N VAL A 835 -7.27 -15.35 -5.00
CA VAL A 835 -6.14 -14.72 -4.29
C VAL A 835 -6.64 -13.86 -3.14
N LEU A 836 -7.68 -13.04 -3.37
CA LEU A 836 -8.32 -12.26 -2.31
C LEU A 836 -8.88 -13.17 -1.21
N LEU A 837 -9.50 -14.29 -1.60
CA LEU A 837 -10.00 -15.31 -0.68
C LEU A 837 -8.87 -15.96 0.13
N ALA A 838 -7.72 -16.24 -0.49
CA ALA A 838 -6.54 -16.77 0.20
C ALA A 838 -5.96 -15.75 1.20
N VAL A 839 -5.94 -14.47 0.86
CA VAL A 839 -5.53 -13.38 1.77
C VAL A 839 -6.53 -13.24 2.92
N ALA A 840 -7.83 -13.33 2.66
CA ALA A 840 -8.86 -13.31 3.69
C ALA A 840 -8.72 -14.50 4.66
N LYS A 841 -8.48 -15.71 4.12
CA LYS A 841 -8.13 -16.91 4.91
C LYS A 841 -6.86 -16.71 5.73
N LEU A 842 -5.85 -16.04 5.18
CA LEU A 842 -4.60 -15.74 5.89
C LEU A 842 -4.86 -14.82 7.09
N PHE A 843 -5.58 -13.72 6.90
CA PHE A 843 -5.93 -12.83 8.01
C PHE A 843 -6.82 -13.49 9.05
N TRP A 844 -7.73 -14.37 8.63
CA TRP A 844 -8.53 -15.19 9.54
C TRP A 844 -7.65 -16.17 10.33
N SER A 845 -6.68 -16.83 9.68
CA SER A 845 -5.69 -17.69 10.33
C SER A 845 -4.81 -16.94 11.33
N GLU A 846 -4.48 -15.67 11.05
CA GLU A 846 -3.75 -14.77 11.97
C GLU A 846 -4.65 -14.14 13.05
N ARG A 847 -5.96 -14.46 13.06
CA ARG A 847 -6.98 -13.92 13.97
C ARG A 847 -7.20 -12.40 13.89
N LYS A 848 -6.84 -11.77 12.76
CA LYS A 848 -7.07 -10.33 12.50
C LYS A 848 -8.46 -10.13 11.88
N ILE A 849 -9.50 -10.21 12.72
CA ILE A 849 -10.91 -10.25 12.29
C ILE A 849 -11.37 -9.02 11.49
N THR A 850 -10.95 -7.81 11.87
CA THR A 850 -11.39 -6.58 11.18
C THR A 850 -10.86 -6.52 9.75
N LYS A 851 -9.58 -6.84 9.56
CA LYS A 851 -8.95 -6.96 8.24
C LYS A 851 -9.54 -8.14 7.47
N ALA A 852 -9.68 -9.30 8.08
CA ALA A 852 -10.26 -10.47 7.41
C ALA A 852 -11.64 -10.15 6.82
N ARG A 853 -12.50 -9.45 7.57
CA ARG A 853 -13.83 -9.00 7.10
C ARG A 853 -13.74 -8.06 5.91
N GLU A 854 -12.87 -7.06 5.94
CA GLU A 854 -12.67 -6.15 4.80
C GLU A 854 -12.24 -6.91 3.54
N TRP A 855 -11.33 -7.87 3.68
CA TRP A 855 -10.86 -8.69 2.56
C TRP A 855 -11.92 -9.69 2.07
N PHE A 856 -12.76 -10.26 2.95
CA PHE A 856 -13.90 -11.06 2.53
C PHE A 856 -14.92 -10.23 1.76
N LEU A 857 -15.29 -9.04 2.26
CA LEU A 857 -16.19 -8.11 1.57
C LEU A 857 -15.63 -7.70 0.19
N ARG A 858 -14.32 -7.43 0.11
CA ARG A 858 -13.63 -7.16 -1.15
C ARG A 858 -13.72 -8.36 -2.11
N THR A 859 -13.50 -9.57 -1.60
CA THR A 859 -13.58 -10.80 -2.40
C THR A 859 -14.95 -10.99 -3.03
N VAL A 860 -16.02 -10.92 -2.22
CA VAL A 860 -17.39 -11.11 -2.71
C VAL A 860 -17.88 -9.96 -3.59
N LYS A 861 -17.27 -8.78 -3.50
CA LYS A 861 -17.60 -7.64 -4.37
C LYS A 861 -17.00 -7.78 -5.77
N ILE A 862 -15.79 -8.35 -5.88
CA ILE A 862 -15.12 -8.57 -7.17
C ILE A 862 -15.81 -9.69 -7.95
N GLU A 863 -16.02 -10.85 -7.34
CA GLU A 863 -16.85 -11.91 -7.93
C GLU A 863 -17.88 -12.46 -6.94
N PRO A 864 -19.15 -12.04 -7.08
CA PRO A 864 -20.26 -12.63 -6.35
C PRO A 864 -20.59 -14.09 -6.77
N ASP A 865 -20.09 -14.57 -7.91
CA ASP A 865 -20.44 -15.90 -8.45
C ASP A 865 -19.61 -17.06 -7.83
N LEU A 866 -18.55 -16.73 -7.09
CA LEU A 866 -17.66 -17.71 -6.47
C LEU A 866 -18.23 -18.20 -5.13
N GLY A 867 -18.81 -19.39 -5.13
CA GLY A 867 -19.49 -19.99 -3.97
C GLY A 867 -18.58 -20.32 -2.79
N ASP A 868 -17.32 -20.68 -3.03
CA ASP A 868 -16.34 -20.93 -1.96
C ASP A 868 -16.09 -19.67 -1.13
N ALA A 869 -16.09 -18.48 -1.75
CA ALA A 869 -15.92 -17.21 -1.04
C ALA A 869 -17.07 -16.98 -0.06
N TRP A 870 -18.31 -17.21 -0.48
CA TRP A 870 -19.49 -17.12 0.38
C TRP A 870 -19.47 -18.15 1.50
N ALA A 871 -19.10 -19.39 1.22
CA ALA A 871 -19.06 -20.44 2.24
C ALA A 871 -18.04 -20.15 3.35
N LEU A 872 -16.85 -19.66 2.97
CA LEU A 872 -15.81 -19.26 3.92
C LEU A 872 -16.18 -17.98 4.67
N PHE A 873 -16.82 -17.04 3.99
CA PHE A 873 -17.27 -15.79 4.61
C PHE A 873 -18.38 -16.04 5.63
N TYR A 874 -19.37 -16.87 5.28
CA TYR A 874 -20.44 -17.27 6.21
C TYR A 874 -19.87 -18.02 7.42
N LYS A 875 -18.91 -18.92 7.20
CA LYS A 875 -18.24 -19.62 8.30
C LYS A 875 -17.43 -18.68 9.20
N PHE A 876 -16.77 -17.68 8.61
CA PHE A 876 -16.05 -16.65 9.35
C PHE A 876 -17.00 -15.83 10.23
N GLU A 877 -18.15 -15.39 9.71
CA GLU A 877 -19.14 -14.64 10.49
C GLU A 877 -19.89 -15.52 11.50
N MET A 878 -20.02 -16.83 11.27
CA MET A 878 -20.51 -17.76 12.29
C MET A 878 -19.55 -17.86 13.48
N GLN A 879 -18.24 -17.72 13.26
CA GLN A 879 -17.23 -17.82 14.31
C GLN A 879 -16.96 -16.48 15.03
N HIS A 880 -17.07 -15.35 14.33
CA HIS A 880 -16.61 -14.04 14.82
C HIS A 880 -17.60 -12.89 14.63
N GLY A 881 -18.75 -13.12 13.99
CA GLY A 881 -19.73 -12.12 13.62
C GLY A 881 -20.97 -12.09 14.51
N THR A 882 -21.76 -11.03 14.36
CA THR A 882 -23.11 -10.91 14.96
C THR A 882 -24.14 -11.64 14.08
N GLU A 883 -25.31 -11.97 14.64
CA GLU A 883 -26.38 -12.64 13.89
C GLU A 883 -26.85 -11.83 12.67
N GLU A 884 -26.88 -10.50 12.78
CA GLU A 884 -27.22 -9.59 11.67
C GLU A 884 -26.24 -9.73 10.48
N GLN A 885 -24.95 -9.86 10.76
CA GLN A 885 -23.93 -10.04 9.73
C GLN A 885 -24.08 -11.40 9.04
N GLN A 886 -24.44 -12.44 9.78
CA GLN A 886 -24.69 -13.77 9.20
C GLN A 886 -25.87 -13.73 8.23
N GLU A 887 -26.95 -13.03 8.59
CA GLU A 887 -28.08 -12.80 7.70
C GLU A 887 -27.68 -11.97 6.47
N GLU A 888 -26.83 -10.96 6.63
CA GLU A 888 -26.35 -10.13 5.53
C GLU A 888 -25.56 -10.96 4.50
N VAL A 889 -24.66 -11.83 4.97
CA VAL A 889 -23.91 -12.75 4.08
C VAL A 889 -24.86 -13.69 3.36
N ARG A 890 -25.84 -14.25 4.07
CA ARG A 890 -26.83 -15.16 3.47
C ARG A 890 -27.67 -14.46 2.41
N LYS A 891 -28.23 -13.27 2.71
CA LYS A 891 -29.03 -12.48 1.77
C LYS A 891 -28.22 -12.12 0.52
N ARG A 892 -26.96 -11.72 0.69
CA ARG A 892 -26.08 -11.42 -0.45
C ARG A 892 -25.76 -12.65 -1.29
N CYS A 893 -25.53 -13.80 -0.67
CA CYS A 893 -25.32 -15.07 -1.37
C CYS A 893 -26.56 -15.50 -2.17
N GLU A 894 -27.76 -15.38 -1.58
CA GLU A 894 -29.03 -15.67 -2.25
C GLU A 894 -29.27 -14.73 -3.44
N ASN A 895 -28.91 -13.45 -3.32
CA ASN A 895 -28.99 -12.48 -4.42
C ASN A 895 -28.01 -12.77 -5.56
N ALA A 896 -26.79 -13.21 -5.24
CA ALA A 896 -25.73 -13.48 -6.20
C ALA A 896 -25.90 -14.82 -6.95
N GLU A 897 -26.54 -15.82 -6.34
CA GLU A 897 -26.70 -17.18 -6.87
C GLU A 897 -25.40 -17.83 -7.40
N PRO A 898 -24.39 -18.07 -6.54
CA PRO A 898 -23.08 -18.54 -6.97
C PRO A 898 -23.11 -19.92 -7.63
N ARG A 899 -22.32 -20.09 -8.70
CA ARG A 899 -22.23 -21.32 -9.50
C ARG A 899 -20.82 -21.91 -9.54
N HIS A 900 -19.80 -21.08 -9.38
CA HIS A 900 -18.40 -21.50 -9.42
C HIS A 900 -17.85 -21.70 -8.00
N GLY A 901 -16.67 -22.29 -7.90
CA GLY A 901 -16.08 -22.73 -6.63
C GLY A 901 -16.09 -24.24 -6.50
N GLU A 902 -15.01 -24.80 -6.00
CA GLU A 902 -14.77 -26.23 -5.99
C GLU A 902 -15.49 -26.92 -4.84
N LEU A 903 -15.50 -26.31 -3.65
CA LEU A 903 -16.24 -26.81 -2.50
C LEU A 903 -17.74 -26.66 -2.73
N TRP A 904 -18.15 -25.51 -3.27
CA TRP A 904 -19.53 -25.25 -3.67
C TRP A 904 -19.99 -26.24 -4.76
N CYS A 905 -19.18 -26.48 -5.78
CA CYS A 905 -19.47 -27.47 -6.81
C CYS A 905 -19.50 -28.90 -6.26
N ALA A 906 -18.66 -29.25 -5.29
CA ALA A 906 -18.65 -30.58 -4.71
C ALA A 906 -19.99 -30.90 -4.02
N GLU A 907 -20.53 -29.96 -3.26
CA GLU A 907 -21.81 -30.13 -2.56
C GLU A 907 -23.01 -29.98 -3.49
N SER A 908 -23.02 -28.96 -4.36
CA SER A 908 -24.12 -28.77 -5.32
C SER A 908 -24.23 -29.92 -6.31
N LYS A 909 -23.14 -30.59 -6.67
CA LYS A 909 -23.17 -31.78 -7.54
C LYS A 909 -23.53 -33.07 -6.78
N HIS A 910 -23.52 -33.06 -5.45
CA HIS A 910 -23.95 -34.22 -4.68
C HIS A 910 -25.46 -34.44 -4.87
N VAL A 911 -25.85 -35.64 -5.29
CA VAL A 911 -27.21 -35.96 -5.76
C VAL A 911 -28.27 -35.62 -4.70
N LEU A 912 -27.99 -35.94 -3.43
CA LEU A 912 -28.89 -35.66 -2.29
C LEU A 912 -29.13 -34.17 -2.00
N TYR A 913 -28.24 -33.29 -2.43
CA TYR A 913 -28.29 -31.85 -2.12
C TYR A 913 -28.59 -30.99 -3.35
N TRP A 914 -28.67 -31.60 -4.53
CA TRP A 914 -28.90 -30.93 -5.81
C TRP A 914 -30.19 -30.08 -5.85
N GLN A 915 -31.26 -30.53 -5.19
CA GLN A 915 -32.58 -29.87 -5.20
C GLN A 915 -32.78 -28.89 -4.03
N LYS A 916 -31.84 -28.82 -3.09
CA LYS A 916 -32.00 -27.96 -1.90
C LYS A 916 -31.80 -26.50 -2.25
N LYS A 917 -32.41 -25.61 -1.45
CA LYS A 917 -32.28 -24.16 -1.63
C LYS A 917 -30.82 -23.73 -1.37
N ILE A 918 -30.40 -22.64 -2.03
CA ILE A 918 -29.02 -22.13 -1.98
C ILE A 918 -28.58 -21.81 -0.54
N GLY A 919 -29.47 -21.27 0.30
CA GLY A 919 -29.17 -21.00 1.71
C GLY A 919 -28.81 -22.27 2.50
N GLU A 920 -29.44 -23.42 2.19
CA GLU A 920 -29.11 -24.70 2.81
C GLU A 920 -27.81 -25.28 2.27
N ILE A 921 -27.53 -25.10 0.97
CA ILE A 921 -26.23 -25.49 0.39
C ILE A 921 -25.11 -24.70 1.08
N LEU A 922 -25.30 -23.40 1.32
CA LEU A 922 -24.32 -22.56 2.00
C LEU A 922 -24.01 -23.05 3.43
N THR A 923 -25.03 -23.37 4.22
CA THR A 923 -24.84 -23.88 5.59
C THR A 923 -24.14 -25.23 5.60
N GLN A 924 -24.43 -26.10 4.62
CA GLN A 924 -23.78 -27.41 4.49
C GLN A 924 -22.32 -27.29 4.04
N VAL A 925 -22.01 -26.40 3.09
CA VAL A 925 -20.60 -26.17 2.69
C VAL A 925 -19.84 -25.57 3.87
N ALA A 926 -20.43 -24.63 4.61
CA ALA A 926 -19.82 -24.03 5.79
C ALA A 926 -19.54 -25.05 6.90
N SER A 927 -20.45 -26.01 7.15
CA SER A 927 -20.26 -27.04 8.18
C SER A 927 -19.16 -28.05 7.84
N LYS A 928 -18.97 -28.37 6.54
CA LYS A 928 -17.96 -29.33 6.07
C LYS A 928 -16.55 -28.77 6.01
N ILE A 929 -16.39 -27.45 5.94
CA ILE A 929 -15.05 -26.85 6.05
C ILE A 929 -14.58 -27.13 7.47
N LYS A 930 -13.59 -28.02 7.66
CA LYS A 930 -12.98 -28.22 8.98
C LYS A 930 -12.22 -26.94 9.38
N ASN A 931 -12.18 -26.61 10.68
CA ASN A 931 -11.30 -25.58 11.23
C ASN A 931 -9.84 -26.07 11.20
N THR A 932 -9.32 -26.41 10.03
CA THR A 932 -7.92 -26.77 9.86
C THR A 932 -7.16 -25.52 9.48
N PHE A 933 -6.75 -24.77 10.50
CA PHE A 933 -5.72 -23.73 10.38
C PHE A 933 -4.38 -24.27 10.86
#